data_AF-A0A4R4LUT4-F1
#
_entry.id   AF-A0A4R4LUT4-F1
#
_cell.length_a   1.000
_cell.length_b   1.000
_cell.length_c   1.000
_cell.angle_alpha   90.00
_cell.angle_beta   90.00
_cell.angle_gamma   90.00
#
_symmetry.space_group_name_H-M   'P 1'
#
loop_
_entity.id
_entity.type
_entity.pdbx_description
1 polymer ?
#
loop_
_entity_poly.entity_id
_entity_poly.type
_entity_poly.pdbx_seq_one_letter_code
_entity_poly.pdbx_strand_id
1 'polypeptide(L)'
;MAFSIPDDWTGSGGRDDVQISVQPTAGNWLVATVSYRAIDGTEPLASVADMAMNWWVLLGSASDPATGTRVEVWACPAVDYASFPLDIVYTAISHIHADDVGSVCVNVAEVAGFVNNFPTVVSVTPLTAAAATSFSIPMPAPGKPVWVLAAAATDNTAVAVTPPGVGWGTLTAVQRDDPDLVLVPAWTAVSTTITPSWSTGSAVNWTGVVVAVAETGDVWPQPNNNWPATRLQLGPSVGQETPLPRVTWVDQTERFHALAGAQRGIQYELGRPQSGKATLTLANFDDGITPEAAGTYDLYTPYQLLMAWNGKVYPVSSGYVEQWQRRWADPHHGYVDGECVDALATLVQTVPTPLRGEYLRHAPTHYWPLADPSGSTSAANISGRSLTLLNPTQSKYGTSDATADFGAQTDIPGDPGSGWQQQGLVPADTKKGFALVGEGADFPALSGGVTIFGIADIPQDLSTQPTSGITLCILRSGDARNGTVIKFALNSEFGFTFVTVWDKDTGVATTTNGIWNWPRPGPIPWALRFNRTGWRATFQNLSPNQYSGTCDLPDTFSKINFGGEADEIYNGNSGNVTHSHLAIFDRELTDGEVTQLLLGKAFIGWRSQEGTHQRIQRFAATAQASTPRALDFSATAGSADATTAALAERAADYADQDTGLLFGDAAGYLRLRTNSRTNRQAVRWVLGDDTANGEIPFQPDAAPAMGPAFLFNRVEINNSQEANLGGTTQFFNTAYNDTTHTAVDAASGTRYGWRPLERATHLYSPADAFGLAHWLLAQYKTPRHRFEAVTVDAKAFPAAWPLVLGVEVGDLVDVVRRPVGQAAVRVACRVMSVRHDIQNGRGRTRAQVTLTLAAAPPPVLLLGSATKGRLGDNTIGW
;
A
#
# COMPACT_ATOMS: atom_id res chain seq x y z
N MET A 1 -22.35 -11.42 31.81
CA MET A 1 -23.51 -11.23 30.88
C MET A 1 -23.45 -12.33 29.82
N ALA A 2 -24.52 -12.69 29.11
CA ALA A 2 -24.38 -13.66 28.00
C ALA A 2 -23.95 -12.90 26.74
N PHE A 3 -22.68 -13.01 26.37
CA PHE A 3 -22.20 -12.52 25.08
C PHE A 3 -22.80 -13.33 23.94
N SER A 4 -23.01 -12.69 22.79
CA SER A 4 -23.39 -13.36 21.55
C SER A 4 -22.56 -12.82 20.39
N ILE A 5 -22.19 -13.72 19.49
CA ILE A 5 -21.65 -13.40 18.17
C ILE A 5 -22.76 -13.67 17.17
N PRO A 6 -23.53 -12.64 16.77
CA PRO A 6 -24.64 -12.82 15.85
C PRO A 6 -24.14 -13.19 14.45
N ASP A 7 -22.99 -12.63 14.05
CA ASP A 7 -22.45 -12.73 12.70
C ASP A 7 -20.92 -12.84 12.71
N ASP A 8 -20.40 -13.55 11.70
CA ASP A 8 -18.99 -13.81 11.45
C ASP A 8 -18.73 -13.78 9.93
N TRP A 9 -17.67 -13.08 9.52
CA TRP A 9 -17.28 -12.89 8.13
C TRP A 9 -15.79 -13.17 7.94
N THR A 10 -15.42 -13.75 6.80
CA THR A 10 -14.04 -14.17 6.52
C THR A 10 -13.54 -13.67 5.16
N GLY A 11 -12.23 -13.49 5.06
CA GLY A 11 -11.55 -13.14 3.83
C GLY A 11 -10.08 -13.50 3.85
N SER A 12 -9.52 -13.86 2.70
CA SER A 12 -8.07 -14.09 2.54
C SER A 12 -7.54 -13.44 1.28
N GLY A 13 -6.26 -13.08 1.30
CA GLY A 13 -5.51 -12.47 0.20
C GLY A 13 -4.08 -12.98 0.15
N GLY A 14 -3.38 -12.72 -0.97
CA GLY A 14 -1.92 -12.90 -1.06
C GLY A 14 -1.22 -11.80 -0.25
N ARG A 15 -0.52 -10.87 -0.91
CA ARG A 15 0.00 -9.65 -0.26
C ARG A 15 -1.04 -8.56 0.02
N ASP A 16 -2.20 -8.71 -0.59
CA ASP A 16 -3.12 -7.61 -0.81
C ASP A 16 -3.75 -7.14 0.51
N ASP A 17 -4.40 -5.98 0.41
CA ASP A 17 -5.41 -5.62 1.38
C ASP A 17 -6.55 -6.65 1.30
N VAL A 18 -7.19 -6.95 2.42
CA VAL A 18 -8.42 -7.75 2.44
C VAL A 18 -9.58 -6.80 2.69
N GLN A 19 -10.61 -6.91 1.85
CA GLN A 19 -11.85 -6.15 1.98
C GLN A 19 -13.00 -7.11 2.32
N ILE A 20 -13.62 -6.94 3.48
CA ILE A 20 -14.77 -7.74 3.93
C ILE A 20 -15.98 -6.83 4.05
N SER A 21 -17.05 -7.15 3.32
CA SER A 21 -18.34 -6.44 3.44
C SER A 21 -19.14 -7.03 4.60
N VAL A 22 -19.61 -6.18 5.51
CA VAL A 22 -20.31 -6.56 6.73
C VAL A 22 -21.59 -5.73 6.91
N GLN A 23 -22.55 -6.24 7.67
CA GLN A 23 -23.78 -5.52 8.03
C GLN A 23 -24.02 -5.62 9.54
N PRO A 24 -23.16 -5.01 10.37
CA PRO A 24 -23.23 -5.19 11.81
C PRO A 24 -24.46 -4.52 12.41
N THR A 25 -24.71 -4.70 13.70
CA THR A 25 -25.67 -3.87 14.42
C THR A 25 -24.98 -2.63 14.97
N ALA A 26 -25.55 -1.44 14.71
CA ALA A 26 -25.00 -0.18 15.24
C ALA A 26 -24.91 -0.21 16.77
N GLY A 27 -23.76 0.18 17.32
CA GLY A 27 -23.46 0.15 18.75
C GLY A 27 -22.85 -1.15 19.28
N ASN A 28 -22.88 -2.24 18.52
CA ASN A 28 -22.11 -3.45 18.83
C ASN A 28 -20.61 -3.24 18.51
N TRP A 29 -19.78 -4.21 18.90
CA TRP A 29 -18.36 -4.18 18.59
C TRP A 29 -18.09 -5.01 17.34
N LEU A 30 -17.14 -4.56 16.54
CA LEU A 30 -16.48 -5.41 15.55
C LEU A 30 -15.12 -5.83 16.10
N VAL A 31 -14.76 -7.10 15.94
CA VAL A 31 -13.45 -7.63 16.31
C VAL A 31 -12.86 -8.32 15.09
N ALA A 32 -11.70 -7.84 14.64
CA ALA A 32 -10.96 -8.42 13.52
C ALA A 32 -9.77 -9.22 14.04
N THR A 33 -9.76 -10.52 13.73
CA THR A 33 -8.57 -11.36 13.89
C THR A 33 -7.85 -11.41 12.56
N VAL A 34 -6.61 -10.93 12.54
CA VAL A 34 -5.79 -10.88 11.34
C VAL A 34 -4.60 -11.78 11.53
N SER A 35 -4.32 -12.64 10.58
CA SER A 35 -3.03 -13.31 10.49
C SER A 35 -2.42 -13.03 9.14
N TYR A 36 -1.10 -12.86 9.13
CA TYR A 36 -0.37 -12.65 7.91
C TYR A 36 1.02 -13.28 8.01
N ARG A 37 1.55 -13.68 6.87
CA ARG A 37 2.85 -14.33 6.74
C ARG A 37 3.65 -13.66 5.65
N ALA A 38 4.94 -13.44 5.87
CA ALA A 38 5.90 -13.05 4.84
C ALA A 38 7.09 -14.01 4.81
N ILE A 39 7.49 -14.44 3.61
CA ILE A 39 8.61 -15.41 3.41
C ILE A 39 9.86 -14.76 2.80
N ASP A 40 9.81 -13.46 2.51
CA ASP A 40 10.91 -12.67 1.95
C ASP A 40 11.82 -12.06 3.04
N GLY A 41 11.60 -12.40 4.30
CA GLY A 41 12.34 -11.87 5.45
C GLY A 41 11.92 -10.47 5.89
N THR A 42 10.85 -9.92 5.31
CA THR A 42 10.29 -8.64 5.75
C THR A 42 9.58 -8.76 7.10
N GLU A 43 9.48 -7.62 7.79
CA GLU A 43 8.60 -7.47 8.95
C GLU A 43 7.35 -6.67 8.56
N PRO A 44 6.34 -7.32 7.97
CA PRO A 44 5.10 -6.65 7.60
C PRO A 44 4.32 -6.16 8.82
N LEU A 45 3.47 -5.16 8.61
CA LEU A 45 2.62 -4.59 9.66
C LEU A 45 1.19 -4.45 9.15
N ALA A 46 0.22 -4.91 9.95
CA ALA A 46 -1.19 -4.76 9.62
C ALA A 46 -1.76 -3.42 10.07
N SER A 47 -2.74 -2.94 9.32
CA SER A 47 -3.60 -1.81 9.64
C SER A 47 -5.04 -2.21 9.36
N VAL A 48 -5.92 -2.10 10.36
CA VAL A 48 -7.35 -2.39 10.21
C VAL A 48 -8.15 -1.09 10.29
N ALA A 49 -9.10 -0.91 9.40
CA ALA A 49 -10.01 0.24 9.40
C ALA A 49 -11.35 -0.14 8.73
N ASP A 50 -12.36 0.71 8.81
CA ASP A 50 -13.64 0.46 8.12
C ASP A 50 -14.06 1.63 7.20
N MET A 51 -15.13 1.45 6.43
CA MET A 51 -15.65 2.47 5.51
C MET A 51 -16.32 3.62 6.27
N ALA A 52 -16.93 3.31 7.41
CA ALA A 52 -17.59 4.31 8.24
C ALA A 52 -16.63 5.17 9.09
N MET A 53 -15.33 4.88 9.03
CA MET A 53 -14.23 5.60 9.69
C MET A 53 -14.35 5.58 11.22
N ASN A 54 -14.75 4.44 11.76
CA ASN A 54 -14.72 4.24 13.21
C ASN A 54 -13.28 4.07 13.70
N TRP A 55 -13.11 4.19 15.02
CA TRP A 55 -11.81 4.01 15.66
C TRP A 55 -11.50 2.53 15.87
N TRP A 56 -10.45 2.06 15.21
CA TRP A 56 -9.91 0.71 15.37
C TRP A 56 -8.67 0.74 16.26
N VAL A 57 -8.60 -0.21 17.21
CA VAL A 57 -7.47 -0.33 18.14
C VAL A 57 -6.91 -1.75 18.13
N LEU A 58 -5.59 -1.86 18.07
CA LEU A 58 -4.88 -3.13 18.26
C LEU A 58 -4.96 -3.53 19.74
N LEU A 59 -5.53 -4.70 20.02
CA LEU A 59 -5.67 -5.23 21.38
C LEU A 59 -4.52 -6.15 21.78
N GLY A 60 -3.91 -6.85 20.82
CA GLY A 60 -2.80 -7.76 21.08
C GLY A 60 -2.25 -8.39 19.81
N SER A 61 -0.98 -8.83 19.87
CA SER A 61 -0.26 -9.41 18.74
C SER A 61 0.70 -10.51 19.19
N ALA A 62 0.93 -11.49 18.32
CA ALA A 62 2.00 -12.47 18.40
C ALA A 62 2.74 -12.54 17.07
N SER A 63 4.04 -12.84 17.12
CA SER A 63 4.89 -12.96 15.93
C SER A 63 5.87 -14.11 16.11
N ASP A 64 6.03 -14.92 15.07
CA ASP A 64 7.09 -15.92 14.94
C ASP A 64 8.09 -15.49 13.86
N PRO A 65 9.27 -14.98 14.26
CA PRO A 65 10.31 -14.57 13.31
C PRO A 65 10.83 -15.72 12.44
N ALA A 66 10.71 -16.98 12.89
CA ALA A 66 11.25 -18.12 12.14
C ALA A 66 10.41 -18.45 10.91
N THR A 67 9.09 -18.26 10.98
CA THR A 67 8.16 -18.52 9.88
C THR A 67 7.67 -17.26 9.16
N GLY A 68 7.95 -16.09 9.75
CA GLY A 68 7.43 -14.80 9.30
C GLY A 68 5.93 -14.64 9.55
N THR A 69 5.34 -15.47 10.41
CA THR A 69 3.89 -15.49 10.70
C THR A 69 3.57 -14.54 11.86
N ARG A 70 2.49 -13.77 11.71
CA ARG A 70 1.94 -12.91 12.76
C ARG A 70 0.45 -13.16 12.94
N VAL A 71 -0.03 -12.95 14.17
CA VAL A 71 -1.45 -12.99 14.54
C VAL A 71 -1.77 -11.76 15.37
N GLU A 72 -2.81 -11.04 15.00
CA GLU A 72 -3.24 -9.81 15.64
C GLU A 72 -4.74 -9.79 15.89
N VAL A 73 -5.13 -9.13 16.97
CA VAL A 73 -6.53 -8.92 17.34
C VAL A 73 -6.79 -7.43 17.42
N TRP A 74 -7.73 -6.97 16.62
CA TRP A 74 -8.16 -5.58 16.53
C TRP A 74 -9.63 -5.46 16.93
N ALA A 75 -10.02 -4.32 17.49
CA ALA A 75 -11.42 -4.05 17.79
C ALA A 75 -11.84 -2.64 17.38
N CYS A 76 -13.10 -2.53 16.97
CA CYS A 76 -13.85 -1.30 16.80
C CYS A 76 -15.03 -1.29 17.77
N PRO A 77 -14.89 -0.62 18.94
CA PRO A 77 -15.99 -0.44 19.89
C PRO A 77 -17.09 0.46 19.32
N ALA A 78 -18.36 0.10 19.58
CA ALA A 78 -19.54 0.89 19.21
C ALA A 78 -19.54 1.34 17.74
N VAL A 79 -19.55 0.38 16.82
CA VAL A 79 -19.57 0.62 15.37
C VAL A 79 -20.76 1.50 14.99
N ASP A 80 -20.52 2.49 14.14
CA ASP A 80 -21.58 3.28 13.48
C ASP A 80 -21.36 3.18 11.98
N TYR A 81 -22.37 2.68 11.27
CA TYR A 81 -22.36 2.60 9.82
C TYR A 81 -23.71 2.97 9.22
N ALA A 82 -24.67 3.47 10.01
CA ALA A 82 -26.09 3.54 9.65
C ALA A 82 -26.40 4.40 8.41
N SER A 83 -25.45 5.23 7.98
CA SER A 83 -25.54 6.05 6.75
C SER A 83 -25.02 5.34 5.49
N PHE A 84 -24.59 4.08 5.63
CA PHE A 84 -24.10 3.23 4.57
C PHE A 84 -24.99 1.99 4.44
N PRO A 85 -25.21 1.47 3.21
CA PRO A 85 -26.01 0.25 3.01
C PRO A 85 -25.35 -1.03 3.58
N LEU A 86 -24.04 -0.97 3.81
CA LEU A 86 -23.20 -1.98 4.44
C LEU A 86 -21.96 -1.26 4.96
N ASP A 87 -21.26 -1.83 5.93
CA ASP A 87 -19.92 -1.40 6.30
C ASP A 87 -18.89 -2.32 5.62
N ILE A 88 -17.65 -1.84 5.54
CA ILE A 88 -16.57 -2.55 4.89
C ILE A 88 -15.36 -2.48 5.78
N VAL A 89 -14.87 -3.62 6.24
CA VAL A 89 -13.63 -3.71 7.00
C VAL A 89 -12.48 -3.94 6.03
N TYR A 90 -11.49 -3.07 6.10
CA TYR A 90 -10.24 -3.10 5.36
C TYR A 90 -9.14 -3.58 6.28
N THR A 91 -8.35 -4.54 5.81
CA THR A 91 -7.11 -4.94 6.47
C THR A 91 -5.98 -4.79 5.47
N ALA A 92 -5.10 -3.82 5.70
CA ALA A 92 -3.97 -3.54 4.85
C ALA A 92 -2.67 -4.03 5.49
N ILE A 93 -1.84 -4.74 4.73
CA ILE A 93 -0.53 -5.19 5.22
C ILE A 93 0.58 -4.40 4.53
N SER A 94 1.32 -3.60 5.29
CA SER A 94 2.50 -2.89 4.80
C SER A 94 3.71 -3.81 4.71
N HIS A 95 4.65 -3.45 3.83
CA HIS A 95 5.97 -4.08 3.69
C HIS A 95 5.99 -5.54 3.24
N ILE A 96 4.88 -6.13 2.80
CA ILE A 96 4.95 -7.36 2.00
C ILE A 96 5.41 -6.97 0.59
N HIS A 97 6.55 -7.50 0.17
CA HIS A 97 7.18 -7.01 -1.02
C HIS A 97 6.85 -7.78 -2.31
N ALA A 98 5.92 -8.74 -2.36
CA ALA A 98 5.43 -9.30 -3.63
C ALA A 98 4.17 -10.14 -3.44
N ASP A 99 3.43 -10.38 -4.55
CA ASP A 99 2.13 -11.09 -4.52
C ASP A 99 2.22 -12.53 -4.01
N ASP A 100 3.40 -13.14 -4.15
CA ASP A 100 3.74 -14.53 -3.91
C ASP A 100 4.60 -14.75 -2.66
N VAL A 101 5.01 -13.67 -1.98
CA VAL A 101 5.83 -13.74 -0.78
C VAL A 101 5.06 -13.44 0.50
N GLY A 102 3.76 -13.19 0.41
CA GLY A 102 2.94 -13.00 1.59
C GLY A 102 1.49 -13.43 1.45
N SER A 103 0.91 -13.77 2.59
CA SER A 103 -0.46 -14.27 2.75
C SER A 103 -1.14 -13.55 3.87
N VAL A 104 -2.44 -13.29 3.71
CA VAL A 104 -3.27 -12.63 4.72
C VAL A 104 -4.56 -13.41 4.89
N CYS A 105 -4.95 -13.65 6.14
CA CYS A 105 -6.22 -14.22 6.54
C CYS A 105 -6.88 -13.29 7.56
N VAL A 106 -8.15 -12.98 7.35
CA VAL A 106 -8.93 -12.09 8.20
C VAL A 106 -10.24 -12.75 8.55
N ASN A 107 -10.58 -12.70 9.84
CA ASN A 107 -11.89 -13.04 10.37
C ASN A 107 -12.43 -11.80 11.10
N VAL A 108 -13.66 -11.39 10.80
CA VAL A 108 -14.34 -10.28 11.45
C VAL A 108 -15.59 -10.84 12.13
N ALA A 109 -15.68 -10.68 13.44
CA ALA A 109 -16.84 -11.07 14.22
C ALA A 109 -17.53 -9.86 14.84
N GLU A 110 -18.85 -9.87 14.83
CA GLU A 110 -19.65 -8.93 15.62
C GLU A 110 -19.79 -9.46 17.05
N VAL A 111 -19.64 -8.59 18.05
CA VAL A 111 -19.79 -8.97 19.46
C VAL A 111 -20.78 -8.04 20.16
N ALA A 112 -21.83 -8.62 20.72
CA ALA A 112 -22.82 -7.92 21.54
C ALA A 112 -22.65 -8.25 23.02
N GLY A 113 -22.99 -7.30 23.89
CA GLY A 113 -23.01 -7.49 25.35
C GLY A 113 -21.91 -6.78 26.13
N PHE A 114 -21.08 -5.94 25.49
CA PHE A 114 -20.18 -5.06 26.22
C PHE A 114 -20.93 -3.91 26.90
N VAL A 115 -20.48 -3.55 28.09
CA VAL A 115 -21.01 -2.41 28.86
C VAL A 115 -20.04 -1.23 28.76
N ASN A 116 -20.59 -0.01 28.65
CA ASN A 116 -19.90 1.27 28.45
C ASN A 116 -19.16 1.46 27.12
N ASN A 117 -18.91 0.39 26.34
CA ASN A 117 -18.27 0.44 25.01
C ASN A 117 -16.85 1.04 24.99
N PHE A 118 -16.09 0.93 26.08
CA PHE A 118 -14.67 1.30 26.12
C PHE A 118 -13.77 0.05 26.14
N PRO A 119 -12.69 0.00 25.32
CA PRO A 119 -11.74 -1.10 25.34
C PRO A 119 -10.86 -1.05 26.58
N THR A 120 -11.06 -2.00 27.49
CA THR A 120 -10.17 -2.28 28.63
C THR A 120 -9.56 -3.67 28.43
N VAL A 121 -8.34 -3.71 27.92
CA VAL A 121 -7.55 -4.95 27.80
C VAL A 121 -7.04 -5.36 29.18
N VAL A 122 -7.36 -6.58 29.60
CA VAL A 122 -6.99 -7.14 30.92
C VAL A 122 -5.76 -8.02 30.82
N SER A 123 -5.63 -8.80 29.75
CA SER A 123 -4.50 -9.69 29.52
C SER A 123 -4.27 -9.89 28.03
N VAL A 124 -3.01 -10.00 27.64
CA VAL A 124 -2.56 -10.42 26.32
C VAL A 124 -1.48 -11.48 26.52
N THR A 125 -1.65 -12.65 25.92
CA THR A 125 -0.69 -13.75 26.03
C THR A 125 -0.33 -14.26 24.63
N PRO A 126 0.80 -13.81 24.05
CA PRO A 126 1.32 -14.35 22.81
C PRO A 126 2.10 -15.65 23.07
N LEU A 127 2.09 -16.57 22.11
CA LEU A 127 2.90 -17.78 22.14
C LEU A 127 3.25 -18.23 20.71
N THR A 128 4.37 -18.94 20.57
CA THR A 128 4.76 -19.65 19.35
C THR A 128 5.18 -21.08 19.69
N ALA A 129 5.07 -22.00 18.74
CA ALA A 129 5.58 -23.36 18.88
C ALA A 129 6.05 -23.89 17.53
N ALA A 130 7.29 -24.36 17.45
CA ALA A 130 7.84 -24.93 16.23
C ALA A 130 7.63 -26.45 16.17
N ALA A 131 7.31 -26.97 14.99
CA ALA A 131 7.18 -28.40 14.71
C ALA A 131 6.32 -29.17 15.75
N ALA A 132 5.12 -28.68 16.05
CA ALA A 132 4.23 -29.24 17.07
C ALA A 132 2.86 -29.68 16.50
N THR A 133 2.30 -30.76 17.05
CA THR A 133 0.94 -31.24 16.75
C THR A 133 -0.14 -30.67 17.68
N SER A 134 0.27 -29.95 18.73
CA SER A 134 -0.61 -29.32 19.70
C SER A 134 -0.06 -27.97 20.10
N PHE A 135 -0.94 -27.00 20.29
CA PHE A 135 -0.59 -25.64 20.66
C PHE A 135 -1.54 -25.11 21.73
N SER A 136 -1.01 -24.74 22.90
CA SER A 136 -1.81 -24.36 24.07
C SER A 136 -1.29 -23.06 24.67
N ILE A 137 -2.15 -22.04 24.77
CA ILE A 137 -1.77 -20.71 25.29
C ILE A 137 -2.43 -20.49 26.65
N PRO A 138 -1.68 -20.50 27.77
CA PRO A 138 -2.27 -20.32 29.10
C PRO A 138 -2.58 -18.85 29.39
N MET A 139 -3.83 -18.52 29.72
CA MET A 139 -4.22 -17.20 30.18
C MET A 139 -4.39 -17.18 31.70
N PRO A 140 -3.72 -16.29 32.44
CA PRO A 140 -3.88 -16.18 33.89
C PRO A 140 -5.30 -15.73 34.28
N ALA A 141 -5.66 -15.91 35.56
CA ALA A 141 -6.96 -15.46 36.06
C ALA A 141 -7.11 -13.92 35.90
N PRO A 142 -8.16 -13.44 35.23
CA PRO A 142 -8.30 -12.02 34.85
C PRO A 142 -8.73 -11.11 36.01
N GLY A 143 -9.14 -11.67 37.16
CA GLY A 143 -9.57 -10.90 38.34
C GLY A 143 -10.92 -10.18 38.19
N LYS A 144 -11.51 -10.16 36.99
CA LYS A 144 -12.84 -9.63 36.66
C LYS A 144 -13.45 -10.45 35.51
N PRO A 145 -14.78 -10.38 35.28
CA PRO A 145 -15.38 -10.98 34.09
C PRO A 145 -14.78 -10.38 32.81
N VAL A 146 -14.41 -11.26 31.86
CA VAL A 146 -13.82 -10.89 30.58
C VAL A 146 -14.43 -11.70 29.45
N TRP A 147 -14.51 -11.07 28.29
CA TRP A 147 -14.61 -11.76 27.01
C TRP A 147 -13.21 -12.08 26.51
N VAL A 148 -12.98 -13.31 26.05
CA VAL A 148 -11.69 -13.82 25.62
C VAL A 148 -11.76 -14.21 24.16
N LEU A 149 -10.83 -13.69 23.37
CA LEU A 149 -10.54 -14.16 22.02
C LEU A 149 -9.19 -14.86 21.99
N ALA A 150 -9.19 -16.06 21.45
CA ALA A 150 -8.02 -16.90 21.28
C ALA A 150 -7.84 -17.17 19.79
N ALA A 151 -6.69 -16.82 19.23
CA ALA A 151 -6.40 -17.01 17.81
C ALA A 151 -5.08 -17.75 17.64
N ALA A 152 -5.08 -18.77 16.80
CA ALA A 152 -3.89 -19.48 16.39
C ALA A 152 -3.82 -19.55 14.87
N ALA A 153 -2.60 -19.45 14.34
CA ALA A 153 -2.29 -19.61 12.95
C ALA A 153 -1.19 -20.63 12.71
N THR A 154 -1.26 -21.32 11.57
CA THR A 154 -0.27 -22.30 11.11
C THR A 154 0.24 -21.98 9.73
N ASP A 155 1.46 -22.42 9.45
CA ASP A 155 2.21 -22.16 8.23
C ASP A 155 2.05 -23.26 7.16
N ASN A 156 1.00 -24.07 7.27
CA ASN A 156 0.73 -25.25 6.44
C ASN A 156 -0.78 -25.46 6.28
N THR A 157 -1.27 -25.33 5.05
CA THR A 157 -2.69 -25.42 4.72
C THR A 157 -3.15 -26.83 4.37
N ALA A 158 -2.20 -27.75 4.14
CA ALA A 158 -2.50 -29.16 3.88
C ALA A 158 -2.95 -29.91 5.15
N VAL A 159 -2.81 -29.31 6.34
CA VAL A 159 -3.11 -29.95 7.62
C VAL A 159 -4.35 -29.31 8.26
N ALA A 160 -5.38 -30.12 8.50
CA ALA A 160 -6.57 -29.67 9.20
C ALA A 160 -6.27 -29.32 10.67
N VAL A 161 -6.74 -28.16 11.10
CA VAL A 161 -6.62 -27.66 12.48
C VAL A 161 -7.92 -27.91 13.25
N THR A 162 -7.81 -28.54 14.41
CA THR A 162 -8.91 -28.69 15.37
C THR A 162 -8.88 -27.52 16.36
N PRO A 163 -9.95 -26.73 16.49
CA PRO A 163 -10.03 -25.61 17.43
C PRO A 163 -10.21 -26.07 18.89
N PRO A 164 -10.12 -25.15 19.87
CA PRO A 164 -10.44 -25.42 21.28
C PRO A 164 -11.82 -26.08 21.46
N GLY A 165 -11.89 -27.05 22.37
CA GLY A 165 -13.07 -27.90 22.58
C GLY A 165 -14.18 -27.27 23.44
N VAL A 166 -14.87 -28.09 24.24
CA VAL A 166 -16.06 -27.71 25.02
C VAL A 166 -15.83 -26.44 25.85
N GLY A 167 -16.76 -25.49 25.77
CA GLY A 167 -16.71 -24.20 26.48
C GLY A 167 -16.19 -23.03 25.64
N TRP A 168 -15.73 -23.30 24.41
CA TRP A 168 -15.35 -22.30 23.42
C TRP A 168 -16.39 -22.25 22.29
N GLY A 169 -16.74 -21.04 21.88
CA GLY A 169 -17.37 -20.80 20.59
C GLY A 169 -16.30 -20.71 19.51
N THR A 170 -16.50 -21.37 18.38
CA THR A 170 -15.54 -21.33 17.26
C THR A 170 -15.99 -20.32 16.22
N LEU A 171 -15.05 -19.52 15.72
CA LEU A 171 -15.25 -18.71 14.53
C LEU A 171 -14.83 -19.49 13.29
N THR A 172 -15.24 -19.01 12.12
CA THR A 172 -14.95 -19.64 10.84
C THR A 172 -13.45 -19.56 10.55
N ALA A 173 -12.82 -20.72 10.38
CA ALA A 173 -11.42 -20.81 9.99
C ALA A 173 -11.21 -20.26 8.57
N VAL A 174 -10.05 -19.66 8.33
CA VAL A 174 -9.69 -19.02 7.06
C VAL A 174 -8.31 -19.50 6.65
N GLN A 175 -8.10 -19.74 5.35
CA GLN A 175 -6.80 -20.16 4.86
C GLN A 175 -6.42 -19.50 3.53
N ARG A 176 -5.12 -19.51 3.26
CA ARG A 176 -4.50 -19.05 2.01
C ARG A 176 -3.31 -19.94 1.68
N ASP A 177 -3.30 -20.46 0.46
CA ASP A 177 -2.16 -21.15 -0.13
C ASP A 177 -1.30 -20.10 -0.87
N ASP A 178 0.03 -20.18 -0.75
CA ASP A 178 1.04 -19.28 -1.34
C ASP A 178 1.24 -17.88 -0.69
N PRO A 179 2.09 -17.78 0.36
CA PRO A 179 2.58 -18.86 1.21
C PRO A 179 1.50 -19.40 2.14
N ASP A 180 1.57 -20.69 2.48
CA ASP A 180 0.60 -21.35 3.35
C ASP A 180 0.33 -20.60 4.65
N LEU A 181 -0.94 -20.34 4.92
CA LEU A 181 -1.41 -19.71 6.15
C LEU A 181 -2.82 -20.20 6.47
N VAL A 182 -3.03 -20.67 7.70
CA VAL A 182 -4.36 -21.02 8.25
C VAL A 182 -4.57 -20.22 9.53
N LEU A 183 -5.71 -19.55 9.68
CA LEU A 183 -6.14 -18.85 10.88
C LEU A 183 -7.38 -19.51 11.48
N VAL A 184 -7.32 -19.87 12.76
CA VAL A 184 -8.42 -20.52 13.49
C VAL A 184 -8.70 -19.81 14.81
N PRO A 185 -9.63 -18.83 14.82
CA PRO A 185 -10.01 -18.14 16.03
C PRO A 185 -11.15 -18.84 16.80
N ALA A 186 -11.16 -18.65 18.11
CA ALA A 186 -12.17 -19.14 19.04
C ALA A 186 -12.39 -18.12 20.17
N TRP A 187 -13.56 -18.12 20.79
CA TRP A 187 -13.91 -17.18 21.84
C TRP A 187 -14.61 -17.85 23.02
N THR A 188 -14.58 -17.18 24.18
CA THR A 188 -15.37 -17.57 25.36
C THR A 188 -15.55 -16.39 26.30
N ALA A 189 -16.33 -16.55 27.36
CA ALA A 189 -16.48 -15.57 28.43
C ALA A 189 -16.21 -16.24 29.78
N VAL A 190 -15.26 -15.69 30.54
CA VAL A 190 -14.78 -16.31 31.78
C VAL A 190 -14.38 -15.27 32.81
N SER A 191 -14.22 -15.71 34.06
CA SER A 191 -13.62 -14.92 35.15
C SER A 191 -12.46 -15.66 35.82
N THR A 192 -12.04 -16.80 35.27
CA THR A 192 -11.01 -17.70 35.82
C THR A 192 -9.92 -17.95 34.78
N THR A 193 -8.82 -18.57 35.21
CA THR A 193 -7.77 -19.09 34.31
C THR A 193 -8.36 -20.00 33.24
N ILE A 194 -7.86 -19.92 32.01
CA ILE A 194 -8.23 -20.81 30.91
C ILE A 194 -7.04 -21.05 29.98
N THR A 195 -7.02 -22.19 29.29
CA THR A 195 -5.98 -22.55 28.32
C THR A 195 -6.64 -23.07 27.03
N PRO A 196 -6.92 -22.21 26.02
CA PRO A 196 -7.28 -22.70 24.69
C PRO A 196 -6.19 -23.59 24.13
N SER A 197 -6.59 -24.67 23.45
CA SER A 197 -5.67 -25.62 22.83
C SER A 197 -6.15 -26.01 21.43
N TRP A 198 -5.26 -25.89 20.45
CA TRP A 198 -5.47 -26.35 19.08
C TRP A 198 -4.64 -27.61 18.84
N SER A 199 -5.08 -28.43 17.88
CA SER A 199 -4.33 -29.62 17.48
C SER A 199 -4.41 -29.90 15.98
N THR A 200 -3.41 -30.60 15.47
CA THR A 200 -3.28 -31.00 14.07
C THR A 200 -2.90 -32.48 13.96
N GLY A 201 -3.16 -33.09 12.79
CA GLY A 201 -2.75 -34.46 12.50
C GLY A 201 -1.24 -34.62 12.24
N SER A 202 -0.50 -33.54 12.07
CA SER A 202 0.94 -33.52 11.77
C SER A 202 1.59 -32.25 12.33
N ALA A 203 2.91 -32.31 12.54
CA ALA A 203 3.66 -31.21 13.12
C ALA A 203 3.68 -29.99 12.18
N VAL A 204 3.34 -28.83 12.72
CA VAL A 204 3.35 -27.52 12.01
C VAL A 204 3.97 -26.47 12.92
N ASN A 205 4.27 -25.29 12.38
CA ASN A 205 4.67 -24.15 13.20
C ASN A 205 3.44 -23.33 13.56
N TRP A 206 3.36 -22.93 14.82
CA TRP A 206 2.23 -22.22 15.39
C TRP A 206 2.63 -20.83 15.84
N THR A 207 1.76 -19.87 15.55
CA THR A 207 1.78 -18.53 16.14
C THR A 207 0.39 -18.23 16.67
N GLY A 208 0.26 -17.65 17.85
CA GLY A 208 -1.06 -17.27 18.34
C GLY A 208 -1.04 -16.34 19.53
N VAL A 209 -2.21 -15.75 19.79
CA VAL A 209 -2.42 -14.79 20.87
C VAL A 209 -3.77 -15.05 21.54
N VAL A 210 -3.78 -14.92 22.87
CA VAL A 210 -5.02 -14.85 23.66
C VAL A 210 -5.17 -13.45 24.22
N VAL A 211 -6.30 -12.81 23.92
CA VAL A 211 -6.65 -11.47 24.38
C VAL A 211 -7.89 -11.53 25.26
N ALA A 212 -7.82 -10.94 26.45
CA ALA A 212 -8.93 -10.79 27.37
C ALA A 212 -9.34 -9.32 27.49
N VAL A 213 -10.60 -9.03 27.22
CA VAL A 213 -11.20 -7.68 27.32
C VAL A 213 -12.27 -7.70 28.40
N ALA A 214 -12.29 -6.68 29.27
CA ALA A 214 -13.28 -6.58 30.33
C ALA A 214 -14.72 -6.51 29.77
N GLU A 215 -15.69 -7.22 30.39
CA GLU A 215 -17.10 -7.10 29.96
C GLU A 215 -17.64 -5.68 30.16
N THR A 216 -17.12 -4.97 31.16
CA THR A 216 -17.43 -3.57 31.46
C THR A 216 -16.17 -2.74 31.26
N GLY A 217 -16.20 -1.87 30.25
CA GLY A 217 -15.10 -0.96 29.93
C GLY A 217 -14.96 0.17 30.94
N ASP A 218 -13.72 0.62 31.16
CA ASP A 218 -13.40 1.74 32.03
C ASP A 218 -13.77 3.06 31.34
N VAL A 219 -14.76 3.76 31.90
CA VAL A 219 -15.25 5.03 31.37
C VAL A 219 -14.17 6.11 31.46
N TRP A 220 -14.02 6.90 30.41
CA TRP A 220 -13.09 8.02 30.42
C TRP A 220 -13.60 9.15 31.33
N PRO A 221 -12.74 9.79 32.13
CA PRO A 221 -13.17 10.91 32.97
C PRO A 221 -13.85 12.00 32.15
N GLN A 222 -15.12 12.26 32.44
CA GLN A 222 -15.92 13.31 31.80
C GLN A 222 -16.31 14.33 32.88
N PRO A 223 -15.57 15.45 33.03
CA PRO A 223 -15.82 16.41 34.11
C PRO A 223 -17.22 17.06 34.04
N ASN A 224 -17.85 17.06 32.87
CA ASN A 224 -19.17 17.62 32.68
C ASN A 224 -19.90 16.91 31.53
N ASN A 225 -21.11 16.42 31.81
CA ASN A 225 -21.91 15.61 30.89
C ASN A 225 -22.34 16.34 29.60
N ASN A 226 -22.20 17.66 29.52
CA ASN A 226 -22.48 18.45 28.32
C ASN A 226 -21.28 18.54 27.36
N TRP A 227 -20.13 17.98 27.71
CA TRP A 227 -18.90 18.02 26.93
C TRP A 227 -18.27 16.64 26.82
N PRO A 228 -17.64 16.31 25.70
CA PRO A 228 -16.95 15.03 25.53
C PRO A 228 -15.76 14.87 26.49
N ALA A 229 -15.51 13.63 26.91
CA ALA A 229 -14.23 13.28 27.51
C ALA A 229 -13.13 13.40 26.46
N THR A 230 -11.98 13.96 26.81
CA THR A 230 -10.89 14.24 25.87
C THR A 230 -9.65 13.45 26.29
N ARG A 231 -8.94 12.87 25.33
CA ARG A 231 -7.62 12.27 25.51
C ARG A 231 -6.67 12.71 24.42
N LEU A 232 -5.63 13.44 24.80
CA LEU A 232 -4.47 13.70 23.93
C LEU A 232 -3.39 12.68 24.26
N GLN A 233 -2.84 12.03 23.26
CA GLN A 233 -1.72 11.13 23.43
C GLN A 233 -0.58 11.46 22.47
N LEU A 234 0.65 11.31 22.94
CA LEU A 234 1.88 11.45 22.15
C LEU A 234 2.63 10.12 22.13
N GLY A 235 3.37 9.86 21.06
CA GLY A 235 4.29 8.74 20.91
C GLY A 235 5.73 9.16 21.14
N PRO A 236 6.23 9.20 22.39
CA PRO A 236 7.61 9.62 22.64
C PRO A 236 8.63 8.63 22.08
N SER A 237 9.79 9.15 21.69
CA SER A 237 10.97 8.38 21.23
C SER A 237 10.78 7.56 19.95
N VAL A 238 9.71 7.81 19.19
CA VAL A 238 9.45 7.19 17.89
C VAL A 238 9.07 8.27 16.87
N GLY A 239 9.32 8.01 15.59
CA GLY A 239 9.01 8.90 14.48
C GLY A 239 8.11 8.27 13.41
N GLN A 240 8.22 8.80 12.19
CA GLN A 240 7.44 8.38 11.02
C GLN A 240 7.64 6.90 10.65
N GLU A 241 8.79 6.32 10.98
CA GLU A 241 9.12 4.92 10.73
C GLU A 241 8.21 3.94 11.50
N THR A 242 7.62 4.40 12.61
CA THR A 242 6.67 3.61 13.41
C THR A 242 5.23 3.93 12.99
N PRO A 243 4.48 2.99 12.40
CA PRO A 243 3.08 3.23 12.05
C PRO A 243 2.26 3.60 13.30
N LEU A 244 1.28 4.50 13.15
CA LEU A 244 0.44 4.96 14.27
C LEU A 244 -0.17 3.82 15.13
N PRO A 245 -0.65 2.71 14.55
CA PRO A 245 -1.18 1.60 15.35
C PRO A 245 -0.13 0.79 16.15
N ARG A 246 1.16 1.09 15.97
CA ARG A 246 2.30 0.48 16.68
C ARG A 246 2.93 1.40 17.70
N VAL A 247 2.49 2.66 17.74
CA VAL A 247 3.00 3.66 18.69
C VAL A 247 2.59 3.27 20.11
N THR A 248 3.54 3.35 21.03
CA THR A 248 3.25 3.29 22.47
C THR A 248 2.79 4.67 22.92
N TRP A 249 1.49 4.79 23.13
CA TRP A 249 0.84 6.07 23.44
C TRP A 249 0.99 6.46 24.91
N VAL A 250 1.46 7.69 25.16
CA VAL A 250 1.51 8.31 26.48
C VAL A 250 0.44 9.40 26.58
N ASP A 251 -0.38 9.36 27.62
CA ASP A 251 -1.43 10.35 27.89
C ASP A 251 -0.82 11.70 28.29
N GLN A 252 -1.18 12.75 27.54
CA GLN A 252 -0.77 14.15 27.75
C GLN A 252 -1.98 15.08 27.91
N THR A 253 -3.15 14.53 28.26
CA THR A 253 -4.41 15.27 28.36
C THR A 253 -4.35 16.45 29.34
N GLU A 254 -3.61 16.32 30.44
CA GLU A 254 -3.46 17.39 31.43
C GLU A 254 -2.72 18.62 30.88
N ARG A 255 -1.90 18.41 29.85
CA ARG A 255 -1.14 19.48 29.17
C ARG A 255 -1.87 20.03 27.94
N PHE A 256 -2.86 19.32 27.42
CA PHE A 256 -3.58 19.72 26.22
C PHE A 256 -4.35 21.02 26.43
N HIS A 257 -3.98 22.05 25.68
CA HIS A 257 -4.64 23.36 25.75
C HIS A 257 -5.53 23.63 24.53
N ALA A 258 -5.04 23.38 23.32
CA ALA A 258 -5.80 23.60 22.10
C ALA A 258 -5.27 22.79 20.92
N LEU A 259 -6.16 22.48 19.98
CA LEU A 259 -5.85 22.05 18.63
C LEU A 259 -6.52 23.05 17.69
N ALA A 260 -5.74 23.86 16.98
CA ALA A 260 -6.23 24.91 16.11
C ALA A 260 -6.06 24.53 14.64
N GLY A 261 -7.09 24.82 13.85
CA GLY A 261 -7.07 24.70 12.40
C GLY A 261 -6.75 23.31 11.87
N ALA A 262 -7.07 22.24 12.59
CA ALA A 262 -6.80 20.87 12.19
C ALA A 262 -7.62 20.50 10.95
N GLN A 263 -7.03 20.75 9.78
CA GLN A 263 -7.66 20.62 8.48
C GLN A 263 -7.19 19.35 7.78
N ARG A 264 -8.13 18.67 7.11
CA ARG A 264 -7.87 17.52 6.23
C ARG A 264 -8.82 17.51 5.02
N GLY A 265 -8.44 16.81 3.96
CA GLY A 265 -9.21 16.70 2.72
C GLY A 265 -8.81 17.69 1.62
N ILE A 266 -9.72 17.94 0.68
CA ILE A 266 -9.49 18.73 -0.54
C ILE A 266 -10.08 20.14 -0.35
N GLN A 267 -9.29 21.18 -0.66
CA GLN A 267 -9.70 22.58 -0.48
C GLN A 267 -10.79 23.05 -1.46
N TYR A 268 -10.86 22.47 -2.65
CA TYR A 268 -11.79 22.85 -3.71
C TYR A 268 -12.30 21.60 -4.45
N GLU A 269 -13.51 21.65 -5.02
CA GLU A 269 -14.17 20.50 -5.67
C GLU A 269 -13.34 19.82 -6.77
N LEU A 270 -12.56 20.59 -7.55
CA LEU A 270 -11.64 20.10 -8.58
C LEU A 270 -10.17 20.21 -8.16
N GLY A 271 -9.92 20.39 -6.86
CA GLY A 271 -8.59 20.47 -6.30
C GLY A 271 -7.93 19.09 -6.20
N ARG A 272 -6.61 19.10 -6.02
CA ARG A 272 -5.86 17.89 -5.69
C ARG A 272 -5.88 17.66 -4.17
N PRO A 273 -5.74 16.39 -3.71
CA PRO A 273 -5.43 16.08 -2.32
C PRO A 273 -4.25 16.91 -1.82
N GLN A 274 -4.36 17.40 -0.59
CA GLN A 274 -3.32 18.18 0.07
C GLN A 274 -3.13 17.67 1.48
N SER A 275 -1.90 17.77 1.97
CA SER A 275 -1.57 17.40 3.34
C SER A 275 -2.31 18.29 4.32
N GLY A 276 -2.97 17.63 5.28
CA GLY A 276 -3.58 18.30 6.40
C GLY A 276 -2.57 18.99 7.29
N LYS A 277 -3.01 20.06 7.96
CA LYS A 277 -2.20 20.84 8.90
C LYS A 277 -2.99 21.10 10.17
N ALA A 278 -2.31 21.14 11.32
CA ALA A 278 -2.88 21.58 12.58
C ALA A 278 -1.82 22.26 13.47
N THR A 279 -2.26 23.04 14.44
CA THR A 279 -1.39 23.55 15.51
C THR A 279 -1.84 22.99 16.85
N LEU A 280 -1.00 22.17 17.48
CA LEU A 280 -1.21 21.59 18.79
C LEU A 280 -0.53 22.43 19.87
N THR A 281 -1.28 23.02 20.78
CA THR A 281 -0.74 23.82 21.91
C THR A 281 -0.77 23.03 23.20
N LEU A 282 0.39 22.89 23.84
CA LEU A 282 0.60 22.16 25.09
C LEU A 282 1.17 23.08 26.17
N ALA A 283 0.70 22.90 27.41
CA ALA A 283 1.28 23.53 28.58
C ALA A 283 2.60 22.82 28.95
N ASN A 284 3.67 23.61 29.12
CA ASN A 284 5.00 23.12 29.46
C ASN A 284 5.59 23.89 30.65
N PHE A 285 4.87 23.93 31.76
CA PHE A 285 5.26 24.69 32.96
C PHE A 285 6.41 24.07 33.76
N ASP A 286 6.65 22.77 33.57
CA ASP A 286 7.61 21.95 34.28
C ASP A 286 8.72 21.40 33.35
N ASP A 287 8.81 21.91 32.12
CA ASP A 287 9.76 21.45 31.09
C ASP A 287 9.56 19.98 30.64
N GLY A 288 8.41 19.37 30.97
CA GLY A 288 8.13 17.95 30.70
C GLY A 288 7.83 17.59 29.23
N ILE A 289 7.61 18.58 28.35
CA ILE A 289 7.52 18.40 26.89
C ILE A 289 8.52 19.32 26.23
N THR A 290 9.81 19.07 26.47
CA THR A 290 10.88 19.86 25.86
C THR A 290 11.43 19.15 24.63
N PRO A 291 11.28 19.76 23.44
CA PRO A 291 11.75 19.15 22.20
C PRO A 291 13.27 19.21 22.13
N GLU A 292 13.88 18.08 21.80
CA GLU A 292 15.32 17.91 21.64
C GLU A 292 15.59 16.99 20.45
N ALA A 293 16.62 17.30 19.65
CA ALA A 293 16.99 16.47 18.51
C ALA A 293 17.42 15.08 19.00
N ALA A 294 16.84 14.03 18.41
CA ALA A 294 16.95 12.64 18.86
C ALA A 294 16.58 12.42 20.34
N GLY A 295 15.76 13.31 20.92
CA GLY A 295 15.26 13.24 22.29
C GLY A 295 13.93 12.50 22.40
N THR A 296 13.29 12.60 23.57
CA THR A 296 11.97 12.00 23.84
C THR A 296 10.88 12.58 22.93
N TYR A 297 10.96 13.87 22.61
CA TYR A 297 10.08 14.54 21.66
C TYR A 297 10.94 15.17 20.57
N ASP A 298 10.92 14.57 19.39
CA ASP A 298 11.66 15.02 18.20
C ASP A 298 10.70 15.34 17.05
N LEU A 299 11.24 15.73 15.91
CA LEU A 299 10.51 15.82 14.65
C LEU A 299 9.81 14.50 14.34
N TYR A 300 8.63 14.62 13.76
CA TYR A 300 7.71 13.53 13.44
C TYR A 300 7.28 12.69 14.65
N THR A 301 7.33 13.23 15.88
CA THR A 301 6.67 12.60 17.03
C THR A 301 5.19 12.37 16.70
N PRO A 302 4.67 11.13 16.78
CA PRO A 302 3.27 10.85 16.57
C PRO A 302 2.37 11.50 17.61
N TYR A 303 1.20 11.96 17.19
CA TYR A 303 0.14 12.43 18.09
C TYR A 303 -1.22 11.86 17.69
N GLN A 304 -2.11 11.73 18.68
CA GLN A 304 -3.53 11.50 18.44
C GLN A 304 -4.40 12.21 19.46
N LEU A 305 -5.50 12.80 18.98
CA LEU A 305 -6.56 13.39 19.79
C LEU A 305 -7.82 12.55 19.65
N LEU A 306 -8.22 11.91 20.75
CA LEU A 306 -9.41 11.09 20.86
C LEU A 306 -10.43 11.78 21.76
N MET A 307 -11.70 11.73 21.40
CA MET A 307 -12.77 12.30 22.20
C MET A 307 -13.93 11.32 22.33
N ALA A 308 -14.47 11.15 23.54
CA ALA A 308 -15.54 10.20 23.80
C ALA A 308 -16.85 10.91 24.14
N TRP A 309 -17.93 10.45 23.52
CA TRP A 309 -19.29 10.96 23.72
C TRP A 309 -20.30 9.81 23.66
N ASN A 310 -21.19 9.72 24.66
CA ASN A 310 -22.22 8.67 24.77
C ASN A 310 -21.70 7.23 24.58
N GLY A 311 -20.55 6.92 25.18
CA GLY A 311 -19.94 5.58 25.09
C GLY A 311 -19.28 5.26 23.75
N LYS A 312 -19.16 6.23 22.82
CA LYS A 312 -18.38 6.07 21.59
C LYS A 312 -17.12 6.95 21.63
N VAL A 313 -16.00 6.39 21.18
CA VAL A 313 -14.74 7.12 20.96
C VAL A 313 -14.65 7.57 19.51
N TYR A 314 -14.29 8.83 19.31
CA TYR A 314 -14.09 9.46 18.02
C TYR A 314 -12.61 9.83 17.86
N PRO A 315 -11.96 9.41 16.77
CA PRO A 315 -10.69 9.98 16.38
C PRO A 315 -10.96 11.36 15.77
N VAL A 316 -10.32 12.39 16.28
CA VAL A 316 -10.58 13.78 15.86
C VAL A 316 -9.44 14.34 15.03
N SER A 317 -8.20 14.03 15.40
CA SER A 317 -7.01 14.38 14.64
C SER A 317 -5.86 13.48 15.07
N SER A 318 -5.14 12.93 14.11
CA SER A 318 -3.94 12.13 14.32
C SER A 318 -2.92 12.42 13.23
N GLY A 319 -1.64 12.22 13.53
CA GLY A 319 -0.57 12.43 12.57
C GLY A 319 0.79 12.61 13.24
N TYR A 320 1.62 13.47 12.66
CA TYR A 320 3.01 13.67 13.07
C TYR A 320 3.32 15.16 13.32
N VAL A 321 4.20 15.47 14.26
CA VAL A 321 4.62 16.84 14.58
C VAL A 321 5.87 17.22 13.78
N GLU A 322 5.76 18.09 12.77
CA GLU A 322 6.88 18.53 11.91
C GLU A 322 7.72 19.65 12.51
N GLN A 323 7.17 20.40 13.46
CA GLN A 323 7.90 21.48 14.08
C GLN A 323 7.45 21.68 15.52
N TRP A 324 8.41 21.86 16.42
CA TRP A 324 8.16 22.25 17.80
C TRP A 324 8.63 23.68 18.05
N GLN A 325 7.74 24.52 18.57
CA GLN A 325 8.03 25.91 18.93
C GLN A 325 7.80 26.12 20.43
N ARG A 326 8.84 26.53 21.15
CA ARG A 326 8.74 26.93 22.56
C ARG A 326 8.38 28.40 22.65
N ARG A 327 7.41 28.73 23.50
CA ARG A 327 7.07 30.12 23.83
C ARG A 327 6.81 30.28 25.32
N TRP A 328 7.09 31.47 25.84
CA TRP A 328 6.82 31.84 27.22
C TRP A 328 5.80 32.97 27.23
N ALA A 329 4.67 32.76 27.91
CA ALA A 329 3.72 33.84 28.15
C ALA A 329 4.23 34.79 29.26
N ASP A 330 4.90 34.21 30.25
CA ASP A 330 5.67 34.88 31.30
C ASP A 330 6.75 33.92 31.84
N PRO A 331 7.65 34.34 32.76
CA PRO A 331 8.73 33.48 33.27
C PRO A 331 8.29 32.17 33.95
N HIS A 332 7.02 32.04 34.34
CA HIS A 332 6.46 30.87 35.02
C HIS A 332 5.51 30.05 34.14
N HIS A 333 5.05 30.59 33.00
CA HIS A 333 4.11 29.93 32.09
C HIS A 333 4.72 29.69 30.70
N GLY A 334 5.36 28.54 30.54
CA GLY A 334 5.84 28.01 29.26
C GLY A 334 4.77 27.23 28.49
N TYR A 335 4.78 27.36 27.17
CA TYR A 335 3.98 26.58 26.23
C TYR A 335 4.86 26.03 25.11
N VAL A 336 4.38 24.95 24.52
CA VAL A 336 4.96 24.33 23.33
C VAL A 336 3.87 24.22 22.29
N ASP A 337 4.11 24.79 21.11
CA ASP A 337 3.24 24.66 19.95
C ASP A 337 3.89 23.69 18.96
N GLY A 338 3.17 22.62 18.63
CA GLY A 338 3.53 21.67 17.59
C GLY A 338 2.80 22.00 16.28
N GLU A 339 3.53 22.18 15.19
CA GLU A 339 2.94 22.17 13.85
C GLU A 339 2.82 20.71 13.40
N CYS A 340 1.59 20.28 13.15
CA CYS A 340 1.23 18.90 12.89
C CYS A 340 0.79 18.70 11.45
N VAL A 341 1.07 17.52 10.91
CA VAL A 341 0.65 17.08 9.57
C VAL A 341 0.00 15.71 9.59
N ASP A 342 -0.73 15.38 8.53
CA ASP A 342 -1.40 14.10 8.35
C ASP A 342 -0.57 13.06 7.58
N ALA A 343 -1.16 11.90 7.34
CA ALA A 343 -0.58 10.78 6.61
C ALA A 343 -0.18 11.09 5.15
N LEU A 344 -0.70 12.15 4.53
CA LEU A 344 -0.34 12.48 3.15
C LEU A 344 1.02 13.19 3.08
N ALA A 345 1.33 14.03 4.08
CA ALA A 345 2.63 14.71 4.20
C ALA A 345 3.79 13.72 4.31
N THR A 346 3.55 12.51 4.84
CA THR A 346 4.59 11.50 5.04
C THR A 346 5.01 10.77 3.76
N LEU A 347 4.24 10.88 2.67
CA LEU A 347 4.46 10.14 1.41
C LEU A 347 5.41 10.91 0.45
N VAL A 348 6.58 11.28 0.95
CA VAL A 348 7.60 12.08 0.23
C VAL A 348 8.53 11.25 -0.65
N GLN A 349 8.52 9.92 -0.51
CA GLN A 349 9.43 9.04 -1.22
C GLN A 349 9.20 9.15 -2.73
N THR A 350 10.29 9.25 -3.49
CA THR A 350 10.22 9.15 -4.96
C THR A 350 10.03 7.70 -5.34
N VAL A 351 8.98 7.45 -6.09
CA VAL A 351 8.61 6.11 -6.53
C VAL A 351 9.44 5.73 -7.76
N PRO A 352 10.12 4.56 -7.77
CA PRO A 352 10.85 4.09 -8.94
C PRO A 352 9.90 3.69 -10.08
N THR A 353 10.43 3.55 -11.28
CA THR A 353 9.68 3.02 -12.43
C THR A 353 9.19 1.59 -12.15
N PRO A 354 8.09 1.13 -12.77
CA PRO A 354 7.48 -0.17 -12.45
C PRO A 354 8.44 -1.34 -12.42
N LEU A 355 9.32 -1.44 -13.42
CA LEU A 355 10.26 -2.54 -13.49
C LEU A 355 11.28 -2.46 -12.35
N ARG A 356 11.89 -1.30 -12.10
CA ARG A 356 12.80 -1.10 -10.96
C ARG A 356 12.13 -1.39 -9.63
N GLY A 357 10.91 -0.90 -9.47
CA GLY A 357 10.11 -1.10 -8.28
C GLY A 357 9.81 -2.57 -8.02
N GLU A 358 9.56 -3.35 -9.06
CA GLU A 358 9.36 -4.80 -8.98
C GLU A 358 10.64 -5.52 -8.51
N TYR A 359 11.81 -5.20 -9.09
CA TYR A 359 13.07 -5.79 -8.63
C TYR A 359 13.33 -5.46 -7.16
N LEU A 360 13.24 -4.19 -6.76
CA LEU A 360 13.50 -3.77 -5.39
C LEU A 360 12.53 -4.43 -4.39
N ARG A 361 11.29 -4.68 -4.82
CA ARG A 361 10.31 -5.44 -4.06
C ARG A 361 10.80 -6.86 -3.77
N HIS A 362 11.34 -7.58 -4.74
CA HIS A 362 11.86 -8.94 -4.49
C HIS A 362 13.14 -9.00 -3.62
N ALA A 363 13.56 -7.86 -3.04
CA ALA A 363 14.65 -7.70 -2.06
C ALA A 363 16.00 -8.29 -2.49
N PRO A 364 16.50 -7.99 -3.71
CA PRO A 364 17.79 -8.48 -4.19
C PRO A 364 18.92 -8.01 -3.27
N THR A 365 19.94 -8.84 -3.10
CA THR A 365 21.18 -8.40 -2.43
C THR A 365 21.94 -7.38 -3.27
N HIS A 366 21.89 -7.55 -4.59
CA HIS A 366 22.54 -6.65 -5.55
C HIS A 366 21.59 -6.31 -6.68
N TYR A 367 21.50 -5.04 -7.07
CA TYR A 367 20.68 -4.62 -8.17
C TYR A 367 21.28 -3.41 -8.91
N TRP A 368 21.63 -3.61 -10.17
CA TRP A 368 22.17 -2.61 -11.07
C TRP A 368 21.19 -2.35 -12.22
N PRO A 369 20.49 -1.21 -12.26
CA PRO A 369 19.59 -0.88 -13.38
C PRO A 369 20.37 -0.63 -14.69
N LEU A 370 21.66 -0.27 -14.59
CA LEU A 370 22.54 0.14 -15.70
C LEU A 370 22.11 1.44 -16.39
N ALA A 371 21.31 2.26 -15.71
CA ALA A 371 20.80 3.53 -16.19
C ALA A 371 21.76 4.71 -15.98
N ASP A 372 23.03 4.43 -15.76
CA ASP A 372 24.08 5.43 -15.60
C ASP A 372 24.26 6.24 -16.91
N PRO A 373 24.60 7.54 -16.84
CA PRO A 373 24.80 8.35 -18.04
C PRO A 373 26.04 7.92 -18.84
N SER A 374 26.04 8.20 -20.15
CA SER A 374 27.20 7.97 -21.03
C SER A 374 28.46 8.61 -20.45
N GLY A 375 29.57 7.87 -20.52
CA GLY A 375 30.85 8.24 -19.91
C GLY A 375 31.02 7.82 -18.45
N SER A 376 30.04 7.16 -17.83
CA SER A 376 30.18 6.62 -16.47
C SER A 376 31.22 5.50 -16.41
N THR A 377 32.01 5.45 -15.34
CA THR A 377 33.08 4.44 -15.17
C THR A 377 32.62 3.16 -14.48
N SER A 378 31.40 3.14 -13.96
CA SER A 378 30.83 2.03 -13.21
C SER A 378 29.31 2.14 -13.14
N ALA A 379 28.61 1.03 -12.96
CA ALA A 379 27.19 1.01 -12.65
C ALA A 379 26.94 0.99 -11.13
N ALA A 380 26.07 1.87 -10.66
CA ALA A 380 25.68 1.94 -9.26
C ALA A 380 24.76 0.79 -8.83
N ASN A 381 25.03 0.21 -7.65
CA ASN A 381 24.11 -0.73 -7.01
C ASN A 381 23.08 0.05 -6.19
N ILE A 382 21.80 -0.22 -6.42
CA ILE A 382 20.69 0.45 -5.73
C ILE A 382 19.88 -0.49 -4.84
N SER A 383 20.36 -1.72 -4.58
CA SER A 383 19.67 -2.66 -3.70
C SER A 383 19.56 -2.19 -2.25
N GLY A 384 20.47 -1.31 -1.82
CA GLY A 384 20.61 -0.89 -0.42
C GLY A 384 21.24 -1.94 0.50
N ARG A 385 21.49 -3.17 0.01
CA ARG A 385 22.06 -4.29 0.79
C ARG A 385 23.55 -4.53 0.51
N SER A 386 24.07 -3.96 -0.58
CA SER A 386 25.48 -4.06 -0.99
C SER A 386 25.94 -2.74 -1.62
N LEU A 387 27.24 -2.46 -1.54
CA LEU A 387 27.90 -1.33 -2.20
C LEU A 387 28.71 -1.72 -3.45
N THR A 388 28.67 -3.00 -3.85
CA THR A 388 29.46 -3.53 -4.96
C THR A 388 29.04 -2.90 -6.28
N LEU A 389 29.99 -2.28 -6.98
CA LEU A 389 29.80 -1.64 -8.28
C LEU A 389 30.12 -2.61 -9.43
N LEU A 390 29.52 -2.40 -10.61
CA LEU A 390 29.95 -3.08 -11.83
C LEU A 390 30.83 -2.17 -12.67
N ASN A 391 32.08 -2.56 -12.91
CA ASN A 391 33.04 -1.78 -13.67
C ASN A 391 33.19 -2.35 -15.10
N PRO A 392 33.05 -1.55 -16.16
CA PRO A 392 33.41 -1.97 -17.52
C PRO A 392 34.90 -2.27 -17.57
N THR A 393 35.25 -3.51 -17.85
CA THR A 393 36.63 -4.00 -17.84
C THR A 393 36.95 -4.64 -19.18
N GLN A 394 38.12 -4.34 -19.73
CA GLN A 394 38.57 -4.89 -21.00
C GLN A 394 39.02 -6.34 -20.85
N SER A 395 38.77 -7.16 -21.88
CA SER A 395 39.34 -8.49 -21.97
C SER A 395 40.88 -8.41 -22.03
N LYS A 396 41.56 -9.41 -21.45
CA LYS A 396 43.03 -9.52 -21.53
C LYS A 396 43.57 -9.61 -22.96
N TYR A 397 42.72 -9.99 -23.93
CA TYR A 397 43.08 -10.05 -25.34
C TYR A 397 42.76 -8.76 -26.11
N GLY A 398 42.39 -7.69 -25.41
CA GLY A 398 42.03 -6.39 -25.97
C GLY A 398 40.58 -6.32 -26.45
N THR A 399 40.24 -5.20 -27.08
CA THR A 399 38.86 -4.83 -27.44
C THR A 399 38.58 -4.92 -28.93
N SER A 400 39.60 -5.04 -29.79
CA SER A 400 39.41 -4.79 -31.24
C SER A 400 38.85 -3.37 -31.45
N ASP A 401 37.98 -3.19 -32.45
CA ASP A 401 37.20 -1.98 -32.68
C ASP A 401 35.95 -1.86 -31.78
N ALA A 402 35.77 -2.75 -30.82
CA ALA A 402 34.61 -2.71 -29.93
C ALA A 402 34.64 -1.47 -29.02
N THR A 403 33.46 -0.91 -28.80
CA THR A 403 33.22 0.17 -27.84
C THR A 403 32.18 -0.30 -26.84
N ALA A 404 32.33 0.07 -25.57
CA ALA A 404 31.33 -0.15 -24.54
C ALA A 404 31.08 1.13 -23.75
N ASP A 405 29.81 1.48 -23.56
CA ASP A 405 29.40 2.68 -22.82
C ASP A 405 28.03 2.49 -22.16
N PHE A 406 27.76 3.31 -21.15
CA PHE A 406 26.43 3.47 -20.57
C PHE A 406 25.61 4.49 -21.38
N GLY A 407 24.33 4.67 -21.04
CA GLY A 407 23.47 5.65 -21.70
C GLY A 407 22.82 5.17 -23.00
N ALA A 408 23.03 3.92 -23.40
CA ALA A 408 22.36 3.36 -24.58
C ALA A 408 20.88 3.14 -24.31
N GLN A 409 20.00 3.66 -25.17
CA GLN A 409 18.55 3.57 -24.98
C GLN A 409 18.08 2.12 -24.87
N THR A 410 17.20 1.85 -23.89
CA THR A 410 16.50 0.58 -23.76
C THR A 410 15.04 0.75 -24.17
N ASP A 411 14.55 -0.12 -25.05
CA ASP A 411 13.13 -0.12 -25.46
C ASP A 411 12.27 -0.94 -24.48
N ILE A 412 12.45 -0.72 -23.17
CA ILE A 412 11.71 -1.42 -22.10
C ILE A 412 10.56 -0.53 -21.63
N PRO A 413 9.28 -0.87 -21.90
CA PRO A 413 8.16 0.01 -21.56
C PRO A 413 7.99 0.28 -20.05
N GLY A 414 8.38 -0.67 -19.19
CA GLY A 414 8.29 -0.55 -17.73
C GLY A 414 9.43 0.20 -17.05
N ASP A 415 10.47 0.56 -17.80
CA ASP A 415 11.55 1.47 -17.39
C ASP A 415 12.20 2.04 -18.66
N PRO A 416 11.56 3.02 -19.33
CA PRO A 416 12.12 3.62 -20.52
C PRO A 416 13.34 4.45 -20.11
N GLY A 417 14.53 3.90 -20.33
CA GLY A 417 15.76 4.45 -19.80
C GLY A 417 16.95 4.07 -20.65
N SER A 418 18.08 3.85 -19.99
CA SER A 418 19.31 3.42 -20.63
C SER A 418 19.89 2.17 -19.99
N GLY A 419 20.76 1.51 -20.74
CA GLY A 419 21.54 0.37 -20.32
C GLY A 419 23.02 0.54 -20.68
N TRP A 420 23.78 -0.51 -20.43
CA TRP A 420 25.17 -0.63 -20.86
C TRP A 420 25.22 -1.38 -22.18
N GLN A 421 25.77 -0.76 -23.22
CA GLN A 421 25.87 -1.36 -24.55
C GLN A 421 27.31 -1.59 -24.94
N GLN A 422 27.55 -2.76 -25.53
CA GLN A 422 28.73 -3.04 -26.32
C GLN A 422 28.37 -3.22 -27.79
N GLN A 423 29.19 -2.65 -28.67
CA GLN A 423 29.04 -2.74 -30.12
C GLN A 423 30.41 -2.75 -30.81
N GLY A 424 30.45 -3.14 -32.10
CA GLY A 424 31.66 -3.09 -32.93
C GLY A 424 32.49 -4.38 -32.97
N LEU A 425 32.06 -5.44 -32.28
CA LEU A 425 32.66 -6.77 -32.44
C LEU A 425 32.25 -7.40 -33.77
N VAL A 426 33.08 -8.32 -34.28
CA VAL A 426 32.84 -9.11 -35.50
C VAL A 426 33.03 -10.60 -35.24
N PRO A 427 32.62 -11.51 -36.15
CA PRO A 427 32.75 -12.97 -36.00
C PRO A 427 34.11 -13.48 -35.51
N ALA A 428 35.20 -12.86 -35.96
CA ALA A 428 36.56 -13.27 -35.59
C ALA A 428 36.96 -12.92 -34.15
N ASP A 429 36.25 -12.01 -33.48
CA ASP A 429 36.64 -11.44 -32.18
C ASP A 429 36.24 -12.31 -30.96
N THR A 430 36.32 -13.62 -31.12
CA THR A 430 35.94 -14.66 -30.15
C THR A 430 36.59 -14.58 -28.76
N LYS A 431 37.61 -13.74 -28.59
CA LYS A 431 38.35 -13.57 -27.33
C LYS A 431 38.44 -12.14 -26.84
N LYS A 432 37.81 -11.18 -27.52
CA LYS A 432 38.00 -9.75 -27.27
C LYS A 432 36.71 -9.13 -26.76
N GLY A 433 36.82 -7.86 -26.34
CA GLY A 433 35.68 -7.04 -25.92
C GLY A 433 35.80 -6.60 -24.47
N PHE A 434 34.66 -6.27 -23.88
CA PHE A 434 34.47 -5.80 -22.51
C PHE A 434 33.53 -6.75 -21.75
N ALA A 435 33.56 -6.60 -20.43
CA ALA A 435 32.59 -7.17 -19.52
C ALA A 435 32.28 -6.18 -18.40
N LEU A 436 31.06 -6.23 -17.86
CA LEU A 436 30.76 -5.58 -16.58
C LEU A 436 31.20 -6.51 -15.45
N VAL A 437 32.13 -6.06 -14.63
CA VAL A 437 32.76 -6.87 -13.58
C VAL A 437 32.40 -6.34 -12.20
N GLY A 438 31.82 -7.21 -11.37
CA GLY A 438 31.60 -6.99 -9.94
C GLY A 438 32.55 -7.86 -9.13
N GLU A 439 33.24 -7.26 -8.16
CA GLU A 439 34.15 -7.94 -7.25
C GLU A 439 33.85 -7.49 -5.83
N GLY A 440 33.69 -8.45 -4.91
CA GLY A 440 33.28 -8.19 -3.54
C GLY A 440 33.23 -9.47 -2.71
N ALA A 441 33.38 -9.34 -1.39
CA ALA A 441 33.22 -10.46 -0.45
C ALA A 441 31.78 -10.58 0.08
N ASP A 442 30.90 -9.67 -0.34
CA ASP A 442 29.50 -9.52 0.11
C ASP A 442 28.48 -10.24 -0.78
N PHE A 443 28.95 -11.03 -1.75
CA PHE A 443 28.09 -11.91 -2.53
C PHE A 443 27.48 -13.03 -1.66
N PRO A 444 26.23 -13.46 -1.95
CA PRO A 444 25.53 -14.43 -1.12
C PRO A 444 26.15 -15.84 -1.20
N ALA A 445 26.02 -16.59 -0.11
CA ALA A 445 26.42 -18.00 -0.06
C ALA A 445 25.46 -18.89 -0.89
N LEU A 446 26.00 -19.95 -1.49
CA LEU A 446 25.22 -20.87 -2.34
C LEU A 446 24.41 -21.90 -1.54
N SER A 447 24.66 -22.04 -0.24
CA SER A 447 23.94 -22.96 0.67
C SER A 447 22.45 -22.64 0.81
N GLY A 448 22.05 -21.37 0.74
CA GLY A 448 20.65 -20.93 0.72
C GLY A 448 20.00 -20.92 -0.67
N GLY A 449 20.78 -21.22 -1.72
CA GLY A 449 20.39 -20.97 -3.10
C GLY A 449 20.56 -19.51 -3.51
N VAL A 450 20.75 -19.27 -4.80
CA VAL A 450 20.98 -17.95 -5.40
C VAL A 450 20.21 -17.86 -6.69
N THR A 451 19.66 -16.67 -6.96
CA THR A 451 19.08 -16.34 -8.26
C THR A 451 19.79 -15.15 -8.86
N ILE A 452 20.18 -15.26 -10.12
CA ILE A 452 20.74 -14.16 -10.91
C ILE A 452 19.78 -13.88 -12.05
N PHE A 453 19.45 -12.62 -12.23
CA PHE A 453 18.53 -12.16 -13.24
C PHE A 453 19.19 -11.06 -14.08
N GLY A 454 18.90 -11.05 -15.39
CA GLY A 454 19.28 -9.93 -16.24
C GLY A 454 18.32 -9.70 -17.40
N ILE A 455 18.43 -8.54 -18.03
CA ILE A 455 17.80 -8.24 -19.32
C ILE A 455 18.92 -7.95 -20.33
N ALA A 456 18.82 -8.57 -21.50
CA ALA A 456 19.75 -8.38 -22.61
C ALA A 456 18.99 -8.14 -23.91
N ASP A 457 19.33 -7.09 -24.64
CA ASP A 457 18.91 -6.90 -26.02
C ASP A 457 20.06 -7.33 -26.94
N ILE A 458 19.81 -8.38 -27.71
CA ILE A 458 20.79 -9.05 -28.57
C ILE A 458 20.37 -8.81 -30.02
N PRO A 459 21.21 -8.15 -30.84
CA PRO A 459 20.94 -7.92 -32.25
C PRO A 459 20.55 -9.20 -33.00
N GLN A 460 19.53 -9.11 -33.85
CA GLN A 460 19.08 -10.25 -34.65
C GLN A 460 20.10 -10.73 -35.66
N ASP A 461 20.99 -9.86 -36.15
CA ASP A 461 22.00 -10.26 -37.11
C ASP A 461 23.25 -10.80 -36.40
N LEU A 462 23.25 -12.10 -36.10
CA LEU A 462 24.40 -12.77 -35.49
C LEU A 462 25.62 -12.88 -36.44
N SER A 463 25.49 -12.53 -37.73
CA SER A 463 26.67 -12.42 -38.61
C SER A 463 27.60 -11.27 -38.20
N THR A 464 27.11 -10.37 -37.35
CA THR A 464 27.88 -9.30 -36.70
C THR A 464 28.38 -9.70 -35.31
N GLN A 465 28.06 -10.90 -34.80
CA GLN A 465 28.49 -11.35 -33.47
C GLN A 465 29.74 -12.24 -33.57
N PRO A 466 30.62 -12.23 -32.56
CA PRO A 466 31.68 -13.23 -32.44
C PRO A 466 31.14 -14.66 -32.49
N THR A 467 31.81 -15.58 -33.20
CA THR A 467 31.39 -17.00 -33.29
C THR A 467 31.67 -17.82 -32.02
N SER A 468 32.03 -17.16 -30.92
CA SER A 468 32.14 -17.75 -29.59
C SER A 468 30.82 -17.65 -28.81
N GLY A 469 30.63 -18.51 -27.82
CA GLY A 469 29.50 -18.36 -26.90
C GLY A 469 29.56 -17.03 -26.14
N ILE A 470 28.57 -16.17 -26.35
CA ILE A 470 28.39 -14.86 -25.72
C ILE A 470 28.01 -15.09 -24.25
N THR A 471 28.85 -14.64 -23.33
CA THR A 471 28.61 -14.80 -21.89
C THR A 471 27.55 -13.81 -21.41
N LEU A 472 26.41 -14.33 -20.92
CA LEU A 472 25.41 -13.51 -20.24
C LEU A 472 25.85 -13.24 -18.80
N CYS A 473 26.24 -14.29 -18.07
CA CYS A 473 26.89 -14.17 -16.77
C CYS A 473 27.90 -15.31 -16.52
N ILE A 474 28.92 -15.03 -15.70
CA ILE A 474 29.86 -16.04 -15.20
C ILE A 474 30.31 -15.70 -13.78
N LEU A 475 30.37 -16.71 -12.92
CA LEU A 475 30.75 -16.58 -11.51
C LEU A 475 32.10 -17.19 -11.24
N ARG A 476 32.82 -16.59 -10.30
CA ARG A 476 34.17 -17.00 -9.90
C ARG A 476 34.38 -16.96 -8.40
N SER A 477 35.19 -17.89 -7.92
CA SER A 477 35.51 -18.08 -6.50
C SER A 477 36.98 -18.44 -6.33
N GLY A 478 37.62 -17.89 -5.30
CA GLY A 478 38.96 -18.31 -4.90
C GLY A 478 39.01 -19.75 -4.38
N ASP A 479 37.87 -20.28 -3.93
CA ASP A 479 37.72 -21.63 -3.39
C ASP A 479 37.46 -22.68 -4.50
N ALA A 480 37.29 -22.26 -5.75
CA ALA A 480 37.16 -23.16 -6.90
C ALA A 480 38.54 -23.51 -7.46
N ARG A 481 38.80 -24.80 -7.74
CA ARG A 481 40.11 -25.28 -8.22
C ARG A 481 40.60 -24.61 -9.52
N ASN A 482 39.68 -24.19 -10.39
CA ASN A 482 39.96 -23.45 -11.63
C ASN A 482 39.42 -22.00 -11.58
N GLY A 483 39.06 -21.50 -10.40
CA GLY A 483 38.52 -20.15 -10.19
C GLY A 483 37.10 -19.91 -10.72
N THR A 484 36.52 -20.82 -11.50
CA THR A 484 35.20 -20.65 -12.16
C THR A 484 34.17 -21.57 -11.52
N VAL A 485 32.95 -21.07 -11.35
CA VAL A 485 31.85 -21.76 -10.67
C VAL A 485 30.79 -22.22 -11.67
N ILE A 486 30.12 -21.26 -12.30
CA ILE A 486 29.03 -21.50 -13.24
C ILE A 486 29.02 -20.39 -14.30
N LYS A 487 28.67 -20.75 -15.54
CA LYS A 487 28.56 -19.85 -16.69
C LYS A 487 27.22 -20.06 -17.36
N PHE A 488 26.56 -18.95 -17.72
CA PHE A 488 25.40 -18.94 -18.59
C PHE A 488 25.66 -18.11 -19.84
N ALA A 489 25.44 -18.69 -21.01
CA ALA A 489 25.85 -18.09 -22.28
C ALA A 489 24.93 -18.46 -23.45
N LEU A 490 25.00 -17.67 -24.51
CA LEU A 490 24.33 -17.88 -25.78
C LEU A 490 25.35 -18.31 -26.84
N ASN A 491 25.07 -19.41 -27.54
CA ASN A 491 25.83 -19.79 -28.72
C ASN A 491 25.35 -18.95 -29.92
N SER A 492 26.20 -18.07 -30.43
CA SER A 492 25.90 -17.16 -31.54
C SER A 492 25.91 -17.84 -32.92
N GLU A 493 26.58 -18.99 -33.06
CA GLU A 493 26.64 -19.75 -34.31
C GLU A 493 25.35 -20.55 -34.54
N PHE A 494 24.79 -21.11 -33.47
CA PHE A 494 23.64 -22.01 -33.55
C PHE A 494 22.37 -21.48 -32.90
N GLY A 495 22.40 -20.34 -32.19
CA GLY A 495 21.21 -19.69 -31.63
C GLY A 495 20.55 -20.44 -30.47
N PHE A 496 21.33 -21.14 -29.63
CA PHE A 496 20.83 -21.79 -28.41
C PHE A 496 21.61 -21.31 -27.18
N THR A 497 20.97 -21.32 -26.02
CA THR A 497 21.63 -21.02 -24.73
C THR A 497 22.25 -22.27 -24.11
N PHE A 498 23.27 -22.11 -23.27
CA PHE A 498 23.88 -23.23 -22.55
C PHE A 498 24.38 -22.80 -21.18
N VAL A 499 24.36 -23.74 -20.24
CA VAL A 499 24.94 -23.58 -18.91
C VAL A 499 26.12 -24.51 -18.77
N THR A 500 27.25 -23.99 -18.32
CA THR A 500 28.43 -24.77 -17.95
C THR A 500 28.66 -24.65 -16.45
N VAL A 501 28.77 -25.79 -15.77
CA VAL A 501 29.12 -25.88 -14.34
C VAL A 501 30.49 -26.53 -14.19
N TRP A 502 31.27 -26.05 -13.23
CA TRP A 502 32.56 -26.63 -12.89
C TRP A 502 32.49 -27.25 -11.49
N ASP A 503 32.84 -28.53 -11.42
CA ASP A 503 32.91 -29.27 -10.17
C ASP A 503 34.01 -28.70 -9.27
N LYS A 504 33.67 -28.39 -8.01
CA LYS A 504 34.57 -27.69 -7.07
C LYS A 504 35.85 -28.47 -6.77
N ASP A 505 35.78 -29.82 -6.76
CA ASP A 505 36.87 -30.70 -6.34
C ASP A 505 37.76 -31.13 -7.52
N THR A 506 37.13 -31.49 -8.63
CA THR A 506 37.79 -32.03 -9.84
C THR A 506 38.12 -30.96 -10.86
N GLY A 507 37.40 -29.83 -10.87
CA GLY A 507 37.52 -28.78 -11.88
C GLY A 507 36.97 -29.15 -13.25
N VAL A 508 36.30 -30.31 -13.39
CA VAL A 508 35.72 -30.78 -14.65
C VAL A 508 34.49 -29.95 -15.00
N ALA A 509 34.41 -29.50 -16.26
CA ALA A 509 33.29 -28.73 -16.77
C ALA A 509 32.21 -29.63 -17.38
N THR A 510 30.95 -29.46 -16.96
CA THR A 510 29.79 -30.08 -17.60
C THR A 510 28.97 -29.00 -18.28
N THR A 511 28.76 -29.11 -19.59
CA THR A 511 27.93 -28.17 -20.36
C THR A 511 26.63 -28.82 -20.76
N THR A 512 25.52 -28.17 -20.41
CA THR A 512 24.17 -28.56 -20.79
C THR A 512 23.63 -27.54 -21.78
N ASN A 513 23.31 -27.99 -22.99
CA ASN A 513 22.69 -27.15 -24.01
C ASN A 513 21.19 -27.04 -23.76
N GLY A 514 20.67 -25.82 -23.87
CA GLY A 514 19.25 -25.50 -23.81
C GLY A 514 18.53 -25.83 -25.12
N ILE A 515 17.26 -25.44 -25.17
CA ILE A 515 16.39 -25.65 -26.33
C ILE A 515 16.71 -24.64 -27.43
N TRP A 516 16.65 -25.07 -28.68
CA TRP A 516 16.79 -24.21 -29.84
C TRP A 516 15.62 -23.22 -29.91
N ASN A 517 15.86 -21.95 -29.59
CA ASN A 517 14.84 -20.92 -29.72
C ASN A 517 15.51 -19.57 -29.98
N TRP A 518 15.23 -19.00 -31.15
CA TRP A 518 15.89 -17.79 -31.59
C TRP A 518 15.45 -16.57 -30.77
N PRO A 519 16.38 -15.74 -30.27
CA PRO A 519 16.04 -14.49 -29.61
C PRO A 519 15.20 -13.59 -30.51
N ARG A 520 14.01 -13.21 -30.03
CA ARG A 520 13.16 -12.21 -30.66
C ARG A 520 13.85 -10.84 -30.57
N PRO A 521 13.59 -9.91 -31.51
CA PRO A 521 14.17 -8.57 -31.42
C PRO A 521 13.65 -7.86 -30.17
N GLY A 522 14.52 -7.08 -29.52
CA GLY A 522 14.19 -6.29 -28.34
C GLY A 522 14.68 -6.90 -27.03
N PRO A 523 14.40 -6.26 -25.88
CA PRO A 523 14.89 -6.67 -24.57
C PRO A 523 14.39 -8.06 -24.17
N ILE A 524 15.32 -8.96 -23.84
CA ILE A 524 15.06 -10.35 -23.46
C ILE A 524 15.47 -10.57 -22.00
N PRO A 525 14.53 -10.92 -21.12
CA PRO A 525 14.84 -11.25 -19.75
C PRO A 525 15.33 -12.70 -19.63
N TRP A 526 16.21 -12.94 -18.67
CA TRP A 526 16.79 -14.25 -18.39
C TRP A 526 17.07 -14.44 -16.90
N ALA A 527 17.05 -15.68 -16.43
CA ALA A 527 17.29 -16.03 -15.03
C ALA A 527 18.15 -17.30 -14.91
N LEU A 528 19.05 -17.31 -13.94
CA LEU A 528 19.86 -18.46 -13.52
C LEU A 528 19.64 -18.67 -12.02
N ARG A 529 19.04 -19.80 -11.66
CA ARG A 529 18.75 -20.24 -10.29
C ARG A 529 19.64 -21.41 -9.95
N PHE A 530 20.32 -21.39 -8.82
CA PHE A 530 21.27 -22.45 -8.48
C PHE A 530 21.59 -22.47 -7.00
N ASN A 531 22.01 -23.64 -6.53
CA ASN A 531 22.56 -23.86 -5.21
C ASN A 531 23.79 -24.76 -5.35
N ARG A 532 24.30 -25.32 -4.25
CA ARG A 532 25.48 -26.19 -4.28
C ARG A 532 25.31 -27.46 -5.12
N THR A 533 24.09 -27.97 -5.25
CA THR A 533 23.81 -29.32 -5.79
C THR A 533 23.01 -29.33 -7.10
N GLY A 534 22.33 -28.23 -7.42
CA GLY A 534 21.52 -28.13 -8.63
C GLY A 534 21.39 -26.71 -9.16
N TRP A 535 20.96 -26.62 -10.42
CA TRP A 535 20.72 -25.36 -11.12
C TRP A 535 19.57 -25.48 -12.11
N ARG A 536 18.98 -24.32 -12.45
CA ARG A 536 17.90 -24.12 -13.42
C ARG A 536 18.15 -22.80 -14.14
N ALA A 537 17.86 -22.76 -15.44
CA ALA A 537 17.94 -21.53 -16.20
C ALA A 537 16.69 -21.32 -17.04
N THR A 538 16.37 -20.04 -17.23
CA THR A 538 15.25 -19.57 -18.03
C THR A 538 15.74 -18.49 -18.98
N PHE A 539 15.36 -18.59 -20.24
CA PHE A 539 15.67 -17.62 -21.27
C PHE A 539 14.43 -17.35 -22.13
N GLN A 540 14.10 -16.08 -22.33
CA GLN A 540 13.12 -15.63 -23.33
C GLN A 540 11.71 -16.23 -23.22
N ASN A 541 10.81 -15.60 -22.47
CA ASN A 541 9.33 -15.83 -22.43
C ASN A 541 8.84 -17.29 -22.41
N LEU A 542 9.69 -18.25 -22.06
CA LEU A 542 9.37 -19.68 -21.96
C LEU A 542 9.17 -20.07 -20.49
N SER A 543 8.48 -21.19 -20.27
CA SER A 543 8.21 -21.76 -18.94
C SER A 543 9.42 -21.61 -17.99
N PRO A 544 9.22 -21.18 -16.73
CA PRO A 544 10.32 -20.89 -15.80
C PRO A 544 11.28 -22.07 -15.60
N ASN A 545 10.88 -23.31 -15.89
CA ASN A 545 11.76 -24.49 -15.89
C ASN A 545 12.18 -24.91 -17.32
N GLN A 546 12.93 -24.06 -18.02
CA GLN A 546 13.32 -24.36 -19.40
C GLN A 546 14.36 -25.48 -19.49
N TYR A 547 15.36 -25.49 -18.60
CA TYR A 547 16.31 -26.59 -18.43
C TYR A 547 17.03 -26.51 -17.07
N SER A 548 17.37 -27.67 -16.52
CA SER A 548 17.97 -27.84 -15.20
C SER A 548 19.05 -28.92 -15.22
N GLY A 549 19.93 -28.90 -14.22
CA GLY A 549 20.95 -29.93 -14.05
C GLY A 549 21.40 -30.04 -12.60
N THR A 550 22.26 -31.03 -12.35
CA THR A 550 22.98 -31.17 -11.08
C THR A 550 24.36 -30.53 -11.18
N CYS A 551 24.93 -30.17 -10.05
CA CYS A 551 26.28 -29.62 -9.95
C CYS A 551 26.90 -29.92 -8.57
N ASP A 552 28.19 -29.65 -8.41
CA ASP A 552 28.87 -29.63 -7.10
C ASP A 552 29.70 -28.34 -7.01
N LEU A 553 29.07 -27.26 -6.54
CA LEU A 553 29.63 -25.91 -6.53
C LEU A 553 30.23 -25.55 -5.15
N PRO A 554 31.26 -24.67 -5.09
CA PRO A 554 31.72 -24.09 -3.82
C PRO A 554 30.61 -23.29 -3.15
N ASP A 555 30.70 -23.06 -1.83
CA ASP A 555 29.65 -22.33 -1.10
C ASP A 555 29.71 -20.80 -1.30
N THR A 556 30.81 -20.28 -1.85
CA THR A 556 31.09 -18.84 -1.97
C THR A 556 31.53 -18.51 -3.39
N PHE A 557 31.30 -17.26 -3.80
CA PHE A 557 31.90 -16.64 -4.98
C PHE A 557 32.24 -15.18 -4.66
N SER A 558 33.26 -14.64 -5.31
CA SER A 558 33.80 -13.29 -5.02
C SER A 558 33.85 -12.38 -6.23
N LYS A 559 33.58 -12.92 -7.42
CA LYS A 559 33.60 -12.17 -8.68
C LYS A 559 32.53 -12.66 -9.64
N ILE A 560 31.90 -11.72 -10.33
CA ILE A 560 30.88 -11.96 -11.36
C ILE A 560 31.14 -11.07 -12.56
N ASN A 561 31.00 -11.62 -13.77
CA ASN A 561 31.05 -10.84 -15.00
C ASN A 561 29.75 -10.97 -15.79
N PHE A 562 29.33 -9.89 -16.44
CA PHE A 562 28.17 -9.86 -17.34
C PHE A 562 28.57 -9.35 -18.74
N GLY A 563 27.90 -9.87 -19.78
CA GLY A 563 28.07 -9.45 -21.18
C GLY A 563 29.43 -9.81 -21.82
N GLY A 564 30.26 -10.55 -21.11
CA GLY A 564 31.61 -10.95 -21.52
C GLY A 564 32.44 -11.44 -20.35
N GLU A 565 33.74 -11.60 -20.59
CA GLU A 565 34.73 -12.07 -19.62
C GLU A 565 36.01 -11.23 -19.68
N ALA A 566 36.37 -10.57 -18.57
CA ALA A 566 37.47 -9.61 -18.54
C ALA A 566 38.57 -9.99 -17.53
N ASP A 567 39.14 -11.20 -17.64
CA ASP A 567 40.07 -11.75 -16.64
C ASP A 567 41.30 -12.45 -17.25
N GLU A 568 42.29 -12.71 -16.40
CA GLU A 568 43.60 -13.31 -16.68
C GLU A 568 43.53 -14.77 -17.18
N ILE A 569 42.43 -15.50 -16.95
CA ILE A 569 42.35 -16.94 -17.26
C ILE A 569 41.68 -17.21 -18.63
N TYR A 570 40.52 -16.64 -18.93
CA TYR A 570 39.67 -17.03 -20.08
C TYR A 570 39.61 -16.02 -21.25
N ASN A 571 38.95 -16.42 -22.34
CA ASN A 571 38.69 -15.63 -23.55
C ASN A 571 37.60 -14.58 -23.27
N GLY A 572 37.69 -13.41 -23.92
CA GLY A 572 36.69 -12.34 -23.84
C GLY A 572 35.24 -12.81 -23.93
N ASN A 573 34.91 -13.72 -24.87
CA ASN A 573 33.56 -14.29 -25.03
C ASN A 573 32.44 -13.22 -24.94
N SER A 574 32.75 -12.01 -25.37
CA SER A 574 31.85 -10.87 -25.32
C SER A 574 30.98 -10.85 -26.58
N GLY A 575 29.84 -10.17 -26.53
CA GLY A 575 28.94 -9.99 -27.69
C GLY A 575 28.49 -8.55 -27.85
N ASN A 576 28.06 -8.16 -29.05
CA ASN A 576 27.37 -6.90 -29.26
C ASN A 576 26.00 -7.01 -28.58
N VAL A 577 25.84 -6.48 -27.38
CA VAL A 577 24.65 -6.65 -26.53
C VAL A 577 24.42 -5.38 -25.74
N THR A 578 23.15 -5.02 -25.55
CA THR A 578 22.74 -4.02 -24.56
C THR A 578 22.22 -4.74 -23.31
N HIS A 579 22.90 -4.58 -22.19
CA HIS A 579 22.43 -5.08 -20.89
C HIS A 579 21.65 -4.00 -20.14
N SER A 580 20.61 -4.42 -19.45
CA SER A 580 19.86 -3.61 -18.50
C SER A 580 19.39 -4.49 -17.33
N HIS A 581 19.13 -3.87 -16.18
CA HIS A 581 18.58 -4.54 -14.99
C HIS A 581 19.25 -5.87 -14.63
N LEU A 582 20.40 -5.83 -13.97
CA LEU A 582 21.09 -7.00 -13.43
C LEU A 582 20.83 -7.13 -11.93
N ALA A 583 20.35 -8.28 -11.47
CA ALA A 583 20.00 -8.50 -10.07
C ALA A 583 20.54 -9.84 -9.53
N ILE A 584 20.87 -9.87 -8.23
CA ILE A 584 21.27 -11.08 -7.49
C ILE A 584 20.39 -11.19 -6.24
N PHE A 585 19.82 -12.36 -6.00
CA PHE A 585 19.03 -12.71 -4.83
C PHE A 585 19.76 -13.79 -4.02
N ASP A 586 19.71 -13.69 -2.69
CA ASP A 586 20.29 -14.63 -1.72
C ASP A 586 19.40 -15.86 -1.45
N ARG A 587 18.50 -16.16 -2.39
CA ARG A 587 17.63 -17.33 -2.37
C ARG A 587 17.29 -17.79 -3.78
N GLU A 588 16.84 -19.03 -3.90
CA GLU A 588 16.23 -19.53 -5.14
C GLU A 588 14.79 -18.98 -5.26
N LEU A 589 14.55 -18.10 -6.23
CA LEU A 589 13.22 -17.57 -6.51
C LEU A 589 12.30 -18.68 -7.03
N THR A 590 11.06 -18.67 -6.55
CA THR A 590 10.02 -19.59 -7.01
C THR A 590 9.69 -19.39 -8.49
N ASP A 591 9.06 -20.38 -9.12
CA ASP A 591 8.61 -20.25 -10.51
C ASP A 591 7.61 -19.10 -10.70
N GLY A 592 6.80 -18.78 -9.68
CA GLY A 592 5.90 -17.63 -9.65
C GLY A 592 6.66 -16.31 -9.71
N GLU A 593 7.65 -16.14 -8.84
CA GLU A 593 8.47 -14.92 -8.74
C GLU A 593 9.25 -14.67 -10.03
N VAL A 594 9.89 -15.72 -10.57
CA VAL A 594 10.61 -15.65 -11.85
C VAL A 594 9.66 -15.29 -12.98
N THR A 595 8.45 -15.85 -13.00
CA THR A 595 7.43 -15.48 -14.00
C THR A 595 7.01 -14.02 -13.86
N GLN A 596 6.85 -13.50 -12.64
CA GLN A 596 6.52 -12.08 -12.43
C GLN A 596 7.66 -11.14 -12.89
N LEU A 597 8.93 -11.55 -12.76
CA LEU A 597 10.06 -10.75 -13.24
C LEU A 597 10.28 -10.88 -14.76
N LEU A 598 10.13 -12.07 -15.35
CA LEU A 598 10.34 -12.35 -16.79
C LEU A 598 9.16 -11.92 -17.66
N LEU A 599 7.94 -12.23 -17.22
CA LEU A 599 6.69 -12.11 -17.98
C LEU A 599 5.66 -11.21 -17.28
N GLY A 600 5.96 -10.77 -16.06
CA GLY A 600 5.00 -10.05 -15.27
C GLY A 600 4.76 -8.64 -15.77
N LYS A 601 3.69 -8.08 -15.23
CA LYS A 601 3.13 -6.80 -15.64
C LYS A 601 4.18 -5.67 -15.59
N ALA A 602 5.20 -5.77 -14.74
CA ALA A 602 6.21 -4.74 -14.52
C ALA A 602 7.04 -4.43 -15.78
N PHE A 603 7.41 -5.46 -16.56
CA PHE A 603 8.18 -5.30 -17.80
C PHE A 603 7.45 -4.41 -18.83
N ILE A 604 6.12 -4.49 -18.86
CA ILE A 604 5.26 -3.69 -19.74
C ILE A 604 4.72 -2.41 -19.06
N GLY A 605 5.23 -2.03 -17.90
CA GLY A 605 4.82 -0.82 -17.16
C GLY A 605 3.50 -0.96 -16.41
N TRP A 606 3.21 -2.14 -15.87
CA TRP A 606 1.95 -2.50 -15.21
C TRP A 606 0.69 -2.22 -16.04
N ARG A 607 0.77 -2.42 -17.37
CA ARG A 607 -0.40 -2.45 -18.25
C ARG A 607 -1.29 -3.64 -17.89
N SER A 608 -2.24 -3.44 -16.98
CA SER A 608 -3.17 -4.47 -16.53
C SER A 608 -4.46 -3.86 -15.97
N GLN A 609 -5.51 -4.69 -15.88
CA GLN A 609 -6.78 -4.36 -15.21
C GLN A 609 -6.63 -4.35 -13.67
N GLU A 610 -5.62 -3.65 -13.16
CA GLU A 610 -5.43 -3.42 -11.72
C GLU A 610 -6.17 -2.16 -11.30
N GLY A 611 -6.97 -2.30 -10.24
CA GLY A 611 -7.70 -1.18 -9.65
C GLY A 611 -6.78 -0.14 -9.03
N THR A 612 -7.28 1.08 -8.89
CA THR A 612 -6.59 2.22 -8.23
C THR A 612 -5.94 1.84 -6.90
N HIS A 613 -6.66 1.12 -6.03
CA HIS A 613 -6.16 0.64 -4.73
C HIS A 613 -4.90 -0.24 -4.85
N GLN A 614 -4.91 -1.25 -5.73
CA GLN A 614 -3.78 -2.15 -5.96
C GLN A 614 -2.54 -1.39 -6.44
N ARG A 615 -2.71 -0.34 -7.25
CA ARG A 615 -1.59 0.49 -7.70
C ARG A 615 -0.99 1.31 -6.57
N ILE A 616 -1.83 1.99 -5.79
CA ILE A 616 -1.38 2.77 -4.61
C ILE A 616 -0.68 1.84 -3.62
N GLN A 617 -1.25 0.67 -3.35
CA GLN A 617 -0.68 -0.39 -2.51
C GLN A 617 0.72 -0.78 -2.98
N ARG A 618 0.85 -1.10 -4.28
CA ARG A 618 2.09 -1.58 -4.88
C ARG A 618 3.19 -0.53 -4.79
N PHE A 619 2.88 0.73 -5.08
CA PHE A 619 3.86 1.81 -4.95
C PHE A 619 4.20 2.15 -3.51
N ALA A 620 3.24 2.09 -2.59
CA ALA A 620 3.51 2.23 -1.16
C ALA A 620 4.45 1.13 -0.66
N ALA A 621 4.26 -0.12 -1.11
CA ALA A 621 5.15 -1.23 -0.79
C ALA A 621 6.56 -1.04 -1.39
N THR A 622 6.65 -0.66 -2.67
CA THR A 622 7.93 -0.37 -3.33
C THR A 622 8.68 0.80 -2.68
N ALA A 623 7.97 1.83 -2.22
CA ALA A 623 8.54 2.97 -1.51
C ALA A 623 8.78 2.69 -0.01
N GLN A 624 8.45 1.48 0.47
CA GLN A 624 8.53 1.10 1.89
C GLN A 624 7.82 2.09 2.82
N ALA A 625 6.63 2.55 2.41
CA ALA A 625 5.84 3.47 3.19
C ALA A 625 5.19 2.75 4.40
N SER A 626 5.58 3.16 5.61
CA SER A 626 5.01 2.72 6.90
C SER A 626 3.62 3.30 7.19
N THR A 627 3.08 4.16 6.32
CA THR A 627 1.82 4.87 6.56
C THR A 627 0.65 3.88 6.60
N PRO A 628 -0.14 3.85 7.72
CA PRO A 628 -1.34 3.02 7.79
C PRO A 628 -2.34 3.51 6.74
N ARG A 629 -3.07 2.57 6.14
CA ARG A 629 -3.92 2.88 4.99
C ARG A 629 -5.16 2.03 4.96
N ALA A 630 -6.19 2.53 4.30
CA ALA A 630 -7.37 1.77 3.94
C ALA A 630 -7.89 2.26 2.60
N LEU A 631 -7.72 1.41 1.60
CA LEU A 631 -7.93 1.72 0.20
C LEU A 631 -9.17 0.96 -0.29
N ASP A 632 -10.22 1.69 -0.64
CA ASP A 632 -11.44 1.10 -1.20
C ASP A 632 -11.18 0.49 -2.59
N PHE A 633 -11.68 -0.71 -2.82
CA PHE A 633 -11.38 -1.44 -4.06
C PHE A 633 -12.09 -0.80 -5.23
N SER A 634 -11.30 -0.34 -6.19
CA SER A 634 -11.77 0.20 -7.46
C SER A 634 -11.68 -0.84 -8.58
N ALA A 635 -12.63 -0.79 -9.51
CA ALA A 635 -12.57 -1.50 -10.78
C ALA A 635 -11.92 -0.65 -11.89
N THR A 636 -11.69 0.64 -11.66
CA THR A 636 -11.05 1.54 -12.62
C THR A 636 -9.60 1.14 -12.82
N ALA A 637 -9.26 0.76 -14.04
CA ALA A 637 -7.92 0.31 -14.39
C ALA A 637 -7.09 1.45 -14.99
N GLY A 638 -5.92 1.69 -14.42
CA GLY A 638 -4.88 2.54 -15.01
C GLY A 638 -4.14 1.85 -16.16
N SER A 639 -3.40 2.62 -16.95
CA SER A 639 -2.56 2.17 -18.05
C SER A 639 -1.07 2.11 -17.64
N ALA A 640 -0.16 2.33 -18.58
CA ALA A 640 1.27 2.16 -18.34
C ALA A 640 1.83 3.26 -17.41
N ASP A 641 2.61 2.85 -16.43
CA ASP A 641 3.33 3.72 -15.53
C ASP A 641 4.79 3.87 -16.01
N ALA A 642 5.26 5.09 -16.28
CA ALA A 642 6.58 5.28 -16.92
C ALA A 642 7.43 6.39 -16.28
N THR A 643 6.96 7.05 -15.22
CA THR A 643 7.60 8.25 -14.66
C THR A 643 7.78 8.15 -13.15
N THR A 644 8.89 8.68 -12.65
CA THR A 644 9.14 8.86 -11.23
C THR A 644 8.42 10.12 -10.71
N ALA A 645 7.69 9.99 -9.62
CA ALA A 645 7.04 11.11 -8.91
C ALA A 645 7.06 10.82 -7.40
N ALA A 646 6.74 11.81 -6.58
CA ALA A 646 6.49 11.57 -5.16
C ALA A 646 5.29 10.63 -4.98
N LEU A 647 5.33 9.75 -3.98
CA LEU A 647 4.25 8.78 -3.73
C LEU A 647 2.89 9.45 -3.52
N ALA A 648 2.83 10.59 -2.80
CA ALA A 648 1.62 11.38 -2.64
C ALA A 648 1.02 11.85 -3.99
N GLU A 649 1.86 12.36 -4.88
CA GLU A 649 1.46 12.85 -6.19
C GLU A 649 0.94 11.70 -7.06
N ARG A 650 1.66 10.56 -7.04
CA ARG A 650 1.26 9.38 -7.80
C ARG A 650 -0.06 8.80 -7.32
N ALA A 651 -0.26 8.72 -6.01
CA ALA A 651 -1.52 8.27 -5.43
C ALA A 651 -2.66 9.23 -5.77
N ALA A 652 -2.41 10.54 -5.75
CA ALA A 652 -3.38 11.55 -6.14
C ALA A 652 -3.79 11.43 -7.62
N ASP A 653 -2.84 11.18 -8.53
CA ASP A 653 -3.14 11.01 -9.95
C ASP A 653 -4.04 9.78 -10.21
N TYR A 654 -3.84 8.67 -9.49
CA TYR A 654 -4.72 7.50 -9.62
C TYR A 654 -6.09 7.72 -9.00
N ALA A 655 -6.15 8.36 -7.82
CA ALA A 655 -7.42 8.70 -7.21
C ALA A 655 -8.23 9.65 -8.10
N ASP A 656 -7.56 10.63 -8.72
CA ASP A 656 -8.16 11.54 -9.68
C ASP A 656 -8.74 10.74 -10.86
N GLN A 657 -7.96 9.81 -11.47
CA GLN A 657 -8.44 8.96 -12.57
C GLN A 657 -9.74 8.22 -12.23
N ASP A 658 -9.89 7.72 -11.00
CA ASP A 658 -11.10 7.07 -10.48
C ASP A 658 -12.22 8.05 -10.08
N THR A 659 -11.99 9.37 -10.15
CA THR A 659 -12.81 10.42 -9.53
C THR A 659 -13.10 10.16 -8.04
N GLY A 660 -12.18 9.44 -7.40
CA GLY A 660 -12.23 9.10 -5.99
C GLY A 660 -11.68 10.23 -5.11
N LEU A 661 -11.82 10.05 -3.81
CA LEU A 661 -11.25 10.95 -2.80
C LEU A 661 -10.06 10.27 -2.14
N LEU A 662 -8.90 10.91 -2.22
CA LEU A 662 -7.70 10.53 -1.45
C LEU A 662 -7.44 11.59 -0.37
N PHE A 663 -7.30 11.17 0.89
CA PHE A 663 -7.06 12.06 2.03
C PHE A 663 -6.48 11.31 3.23
N GLY A 664 -5.88 12.03 4.19
CA GLY A 664 -5.62 11.50 5.53
C GLY A 664 -6.88 11.62 6.41
N ASP A 665 -7.33 10.51 7.00
CA ASP A 665 -8.50 10.53 7.88
C ASP A 665 -8.17 10.99 9.31
N ALA A 666 -9.21 11.24 10.11
CA ALA A 666 -9.06 11.67 11.50
C ALA A 666 -8.32 10.66 12.40
N ALA A 667 -8.28 9.37 12.02
CA ALA A 667 -7.54 8.32 12.74
C ALA A 667 -6.07 8.22 12.28
N GLY A 668 -5.67 8.98 11.25
CA GLY A 668 -4.32 9.03 10.73
C GLY A 668 -4.03 8.00 9.63
N TYR A 669 -5.06 7.43 8.99
CA TYR A 669 -4.91 6.52 7.87
C TYR A 669 -4.92 7.28 6.54
N LEU A 670 -4.11 6.84 5.57
CA LEU A 670 -4.30 7.20 4.17
C LEU A 670 -5.56 6.50 3.64
N ARG A 671 -6.54 7.28 3.19
CA ARG A 671 -7.81 6.78 2.68
C ARG A 671 -7.99 7.04 1.20
N LEU A 672 -8.37 6.01 0.46
CA LEU A 672 -8.98 6.12 -0.86
C LEU A 672 -10.45 5.74 -0.75
N ARG A 673 -11.36 6.61 -1.21
CA ARG A 673 -12.77 6.29 -1.41
C ARG A 673 -13.12 6.41 -2.89
N THR A 674 -13.54 5.30 -3.50
CA THR A 674 -13.78 5.24 -4.96
C THR A 674 -15.06 5.94 -5.37
N ASN A 675 -15.22 6.24 -6.66
CA ASN A 675 -16.47 6.75 -7.24
C ASN A 675 -17.68 5.87 -6.89
N SER A 676 -17.49 4.55 -6.92
CA SER A 676 -18.54 3.56 -6.78
C SER A 676 -19.17 3.60 -5.39
N ARG A 677 -18.37 3.87 -4.35
CA ARG A 677 -18.83 4.02 -2.97
C ARG A 677 -19.29 5.44 -2.67
N THR A 678 -18.52 6.43 -3.10
CA THR A 678 -18.87 7.85 -2.89
C THR A 678 -20.25 8.18 -3.46
N ASN A 679 -20.65 7.65 -4.61
CA ASN A 679 -21.94 7.93 -5.25
C ASN A 679 -23.13 7.14 -4.66
N ARG A 680 -22.85 6.08 -3.89
CA ARG A 680 -23.89 5.21 -3.28
C ARG A 680 -24.28 5.64 -1.86
N GLN A 681 -23.49 6.50 -1.23
CA GLN A 681 -23.71 6.97 0.14
C GLN A 681 -25.10 7.65 0.33
N ALA A 682 -25.67 7.47 1.52
CA ALA A 682 -26.87 8.18 1.96
C ALA A 682 -26.51 9.46 2.72
N VAL A 683 -27.47 10.37 2.89
CA VAL A 683 -27.27 11.58 3.69
C VAL A 683 -27.04 11.18 5.14
N ARG A 684 -25.86 11.52 5.68
CA ARG A 684 -25.46 11.21 7.06
C ARG A 684 -25.96 12.27 8.05
N TRP A 685 -25.93 13.53 7.64
CA TRP A 685 -26.30 14.66 8.50
C TRP A 685 -27.20 15.65 7.77
N VAL A 686 -28.14 16.26 8.51
CA VAL A 686 -28.98 17.36 8.01
C VAL A 686 -28.66 18.61 8.82
N LEU A 687 -28.10 19.61 8.14
CA LEU A 687 -27.73 20.90 8.69
C LEU A 687 -28.85 21.90 8.41
N GLY A 688 -29.33 22.60 9.44
CA GLY A 688 -30.42 23.55 9.31
C GLY A 688 -30.97 24.05 10.64
N ASP A 689 -31.92 24.97 10.56
CA ASP A 689 -32.45 25.71 11.72
C ASP A 689 -33.63 24.99 12.41
N ASP A 690 -34.19 23.91 11.83
CA ASP A 690 -35.35 23.17 12.36
C ASP A 690 -34.93 22.07 13.35
N THR A 691 -34.43 22.49 14.50
CA THR A 691 -33.90 21.58 15.53
C THR A 691 -34.95 20.63 16.11
N ALA A 692 -36.24 20.96 16.02
CA ALA A 692 -37.34 20.09 16.46
C ALA A 692 -37.46 18.82 15.60
N ASN A 693 -37.07 18.89 14.33
CA ASN A 693 -37.06 17.78 13.39
C ASN A 693 -35.67 17.13 13.25
N GLY A 694 -34.75 17.42 14.17
CA GLY A 694 -33.42 16.80 14.22
C GLY A 694 -32.37 17.47 13.33
N GLU A 695 -32.62 18.66 12.79
CA GLU A 695 -31.60 19.42 12.06
C GLU A 695 -30.55 19.99 13.02
N ILE A 696 -29.29 20.05 12.55
CA ILE A 696 -28.17 20.60 13.31
C ILE A 696 -27.91 22.04 12.86
N PRO A 697 -28.01 23.04 13.75
CA PRO A 697 -27.84 24.43 13.38
C PRO A 697 -26.39 24.75 13.05
N PHE A 698 -26.20 25.68 12.13
CA PHE A 698 -24.89 26.17 11.69
C PHE A 698 -24.82 27.70 11.74
N GLN A 699 -23.61 28.25 11.65
CA GLN A 699 -23.37 29.69 11.73
C GLN A 699 -24.11 30.46 10.61
N PRO A 700 -24.61 31.67 10.87
CA PRO A 700 -25.53 32.36 9.97
C PRO A 700 -24.89 32.93 8.69
N ASP A 701 -23.57 32.94 8.61
CA ASP A 701 -22.75 33.46 7.52
C ASP A 701 -22.71 32.55 6.28
N ALA A 702 -23.04 31.27 6.44
CA ALA A 702 -23.15 30.36 5.30
C ALA A 702 -24.39 30.68 4.45
N ALA A 703 -24.15 31.15 3.22
CA ALA A 703 -25.18 31.50 2.25
C ALA A 703 -25.01 30.70 0.94
N PRO A 704 -26.11 30.24 0.32
CA PRO A 704 -26.03 29.56 -0.96
C PRO A 704 -25.69 30.55 -2.07
N ALA A 705 -24.60 30.29 -2.80
CA ALA A 705 -24.20 31.04 -3.99
C ALA A 705 -24.52 30.24 -5.27
N MET A 706 -24.77 30.94 -6.37
CA MET A 706 -24.89 30.35 -7.70
C MET A 706 -24.03 31.16 -8.66
N GLY A 707 -23.03 30.52 -9.28
CA GLY A 707 -22.06 31.20 -10.14
C GLY A 707 -21.49 30.26 -11.21
N PRO A 708 -20.72 30.81 -12.18
CA PRO A 708 -20.23 30.05 -13.32
C PRO A 708 -18.92 29.29 -13.06
N ALA A 709 -18.40 29.31 -11.83
CA ALA A 709 -17.08 28.75 -11.49
C ALA A 709 -16.94 27.25 -11.84
N PHE A 710 -18.01 26.47 -11.65
CA PHE A 710 -18.07 25.04 -11.94
C PHE A 710 -19.07 24.71 -13.05
N LEU A 711 -19.22 25.60 -14.03
CA LEU A 711 -20.08 25.40 -15.19
C LEU A 711 -19.23 24.98 -16.40
N PHE A 712 -19.29 23.70 -16.75
CA PHE A 712 -18.58 23.12 -17.89
C PHE A 712 -19.56 22.40 -18.80
N ASN A 713 -19.66 22.84 -20.05
CA ASN A 713 -20.62 22.32 -21.04
C ASN A 713 -19.94 21.67 -22.26
N ARG A 714 -18.62 21.57 -22.22
CA ARG A 714 -17.79 20.72 -23.06
C ARG A 714 -16.71 20.10 -22.16
N VAL A 715 -16.56 18.79 -22.18
CA VAL A 715 -15.51 18.07 -21.46
C VAL A 715 -14.67 17.31 -22.48
N GLU A 716 -13.36 17.43 -22.37
CA GLU A 716 -12.40 16.78 -23.25
C GLU A 716 -11.40 15.98 -22.41
N ILE A 717 -11.37 14.65 -22.61
CA ILE A 717 -10.48 13.72 -21.94
C ILE A 717 -9.40 13.27 -22.91
N ASN A 718 -8.15 13.63 -22.62
CA ASN A 718 -6.98 13.20 -23.35
C ASN A 718 -6.38 11.97 -22.65
N ASN A 719 -6.71 10.78 -23.15
CA ASN A 719 -6.18 9.52 -22.66
C ASN A 719 -4.89 9.16 -23.41
N SER A 720 -3.73 9.35 -22.79
CA SER A 720 -2.42 9.28 -23.47
C SER A 720 -1.95 7.84 -23.77
N GLN A 721 -2.86 6.92 -24.07
CA GLN A 721 -2.58 5.48 -24.08
C GLN A 721 -1.82 4.96 -25.31
N GLU A 722 -1.54 5.77 -26.34
CA GLU A 722 -1.14 5.24 -27.66
C GLU A 722 0.19 5.71 -28.25
N ALA A 723 0.94 6.61 -27.62
CA ALA A 723 2.23 7.01 -28.19
C ALA A 723 3.32 5.98 -27.84
N ASN A 724 3.66 5.14 -28.83
CA ASN A 724 4.88 4.32 -28.95
C ASN A 724 4.96 3.00 -28.17
N LEU A 725 4.39 1.94 -28.75
CA LEU A 725 5.15 0.70 -28.90
C LEU A 725 5.60 0.63 -30.35
N GLY A 726 6.90 0.72 -30.59
CA GLY A 726 7.47 0.47 -31.92
C GLY A 726 7.03 -0.91 -32.43
N GLY A 727 6.10 -0.91 -33.40
CA GLY A 727 5.89 -1.99 -34.38
C GLY A 727 5.49 -3.39 -33.89
N THR A 728 5.23 -3.65 -32.61
CA THR A 728 4.92 -5.00 -32.09
C THR A 728 3.58 -5.07 -31.36
N THR A 729 2.51 -4.68 -32.05
CA THR A 729 1.12 -4.89 -31.62
C THR A 729 0.60 -6.25 -32.10
N GLN A 730 0.43 -7.22 -31.20
CA GLN A 730 -0.35 -8.42 -31.53
C GLN A 730 -1.22 -9.04 -30.41
N PHE A 731 -1.48 -8.34 -29.28
CA PHE A 731 -2.36 -8.92 -28.25
C PHE A 731 -3.54 -8.09 -27.77
N PHE A 732 -3.73 -6.84 -28.20
CA PHE A 732 -4.93 -6.07 -27.83
C PHE A 732 -5.52 -5.30 -29.01
N ASN A 733 -6.85 -5.30 -29.05
CA ASN A 733 -7.74 -4.94 -30.15
C ASN A 733 -7.47 -3.54 -30.75
N THR A 734 -7.17 -3.50 -32.04
CA THR A 734 -6.85 -2.35 -32.91
C THR A 734 -8.02 -1.39 -33.17
N ALA A 735 -9.02 -1.26 -32.28
CA ALA A 735 -10.31 -0.65 -32.62
C ALA A 735 -10.58 0.76 -32.05
N TYR A 736 -9.74 1.32 -31.19
CA TYR A 736 -9.95 2.66 -30.62
C TYR A 736 -8.66 3.47 -30.60
N ASN A 737 -8.38 4.13 -31.72
CA ASN A 737 -7.24 5.04 -31.92
C ASN A 737 -7.53 6.50 -31.51
N ASP A 738 -8.71 6.77 -30.93
CA ASP A 738 -9.04 8.09 -30.41
C ASP A 738 -8.44 8.23 -29.01
N THR A 739 -7.35 8.99 -28.94
CA THR A 739 -6.72 9.40 -27.66
C THR A 739 -7.48 10.53 -26.98
N THR A 740 -8.43 11.18 -27.68
CA THR A 740 -9.22 12.29 -27.15
C THR A 740 -10.71 11.97 -27.22
N HIS A 741 -11.40 11.99 -26.07
CA HIS A 741 -12.85 11.79 -25.97
C HIS A 741 -13.54 13.10 -25.55
N THR A 742 -14.55 13.52 -26.32
CA THR A 742 -15.26 14.79 -26.07
C THR A 742 -16.75 14.56 -25.77
N ALA A 743 -17.25 15.15 -24.70
CA ALA A 743 -18.67 15.20 -24.35
C ALA A 743 -19.17 16.66 -24.35
N VAL A 744 -20.34 16.94 -24.95
CA VAL A 744 -20.86 18.31 -25.12
C VAL A 744 -22.35 18.39 -24.79
N ASP A 745 -22.77 19.47 -24.11
CA ASP A 745 -24.19 19.84 -23.93
C ASP A 745 -24.49 21.15 -24.66
N ALA A 746 -25.02 21.05 -25.88
CA ALA A 746 -25.24 22.20 -26.76
C ALA A 746 -26.29 23.19 -26.22
N ALA A 747 -27.28 22.71 -25.47
CA ALA A 747 -28.30 23.56 -24.86
C ALA A 747 -27.69 24.45 -23.76
N SER A 748 -26.86 23.87 -22.90
CA SER A 748 -26.08 24.61 -21.89
C SER A 748 -25.07 25.56 -22.55
N GLY A 749 -24.36 25.10 -23.60
CA GLY A 749 -23.45 25.93 -24.39
C GLY A 749 -24.11 27.17 -24.98
N THR A 750 -25.30 27.00 -25.55
CA THR A 750 -26.09 28.11 -26.12
C THR A 750 -26.55 29.10 -25.04
N ARG A 751 -26.96 28.59 -23.87
CA ARG A 751 -27.55 29.41 -22.80
C ARG A 751 -26.52 30.16 -21.98
N TYR A 752 -25.35 29.55 -21.72
CA TYR A 752 -24.36 30.07 -20.76
C TYR A 752 -22.98 30.33 -21.37
N GLY A 753 -22.82 30.14 -22.68
CA GLY A 753 -21.56 30.26 -23.40
C GLY A 753 -20.67 29.03 -23.23
N TRP A 754 -19.82 28.75 -24.22
CA TRP A 754 -18.93 27.58 -24.21
C TRP A 754 -17.85 27.69 -23.14
N ARG A 755 -17.74 26.66 -22.30
CA ARG A 755 -16.80 26.53 -21.19
C ARG A 755 -16.23 25.11 -21.19
N PRO A 756 -15.04 24.91 -21.78
CA PRO A 756 -14.41 23.59 -21.82
C PRO A 756 -13.76 23.23 -20.47
N LEU A 757 -13.82 21.94 -20.13
CA LEU A 757 -13.00 21.28 -19.11
C LEU A 757 -12.10 20.27 -19.82
N GLU A 758 -10.80 20.50 -19.79
CA GLU A 758 -9.80 19.60 -20.37
C GLU A 758 -9.13 18.80 -19.26
N ARG A 759 -8.92 17.50 -19.47
CA ARG A 759 -8.28 16.63 -18.49
C ARG A 759 -7.46 15.54 -19.16
N ALA A 760 -6.25 15.33 -18.67
CA ALA A 760 -5.41 14.22 -19.10
C ALA A 760 -5.65 12.99 -18.21
N THR A 761 -5.67 11.80 -18.81
CA THR A 761 -5.81 10.54 -18.09
C THR A 761 -4.90 9.46 -18.65
N HIS A 762 -4.75 8.40 -17.86
CA HIS A 762 -4.03 7.19 -18.23
C HIS A 762 -4.91 5.97 -17.99
N LEU A 763 -6.18 5.99 -18.40
CA LEU A 763 -7.10 4.88 -18.23
C LEU A 763 -6.77 3.74 -19.19
N TYR A 764 -6.91 2.50 -18.73
CA TYR A 764 -6.61 1.30 -19.51
C TYR A 764 -7.56 1.13 -20.71
N SER A 765 -8.81 1.52 -20.56
CA SER A 765 -9.86 1.34 -21.57
C SER A 765 -10.31 2.69 -22.13
N PRO A 766 -10.35 2.86 -23.47
CA PRO A 766 -10.97 4.02 -24.11
C PRO A 766 -12.45 4.20 -23.73
N ALA A 767 -13.16 3.10 -23.41
CA ALA A 767 -14.54 3.17 -22.94
C ALA A 767 -14.64 3.84 -21.56
N ASP A 768 -13.64 3.65 -20.69
CA ASP A 768 -13.60 4.30 -19.38
C ASP A 768 -13.35 5.80 -19.55
N ALA A 769 -12.46 6.20 -20.46
CA ALA A 769 -12.21 7.60 -20.78
C ALA A 769 -13.43 8.30 -21.39
N PHE A 770 -14.17 7.61 -22.27
CA PHE A 770 -15.46 8.07 -22.78
C PHE A 770 -16.51 8.22 -21.66
N GLY A 771 -16.62 7.22 -20.78
CA GLY A 771 -17.54 7.26 -19.63
C GLY A 771 -17.23 8.42 -18.68
N LEU A 772 -15.96 8.66 -18.39
CA LEU A 772 -15.50 9.77 -17.57
C LEU A 772 -15.87 11.14 -18.16
N ALA A 773 -15.70 11.32 -19.48
CA ALA A 773 -16.07 12.57 -20.17
C ALA A 773 -17.57 12.89 -19.98
N HIS A 774 -18.42 11.88 -20.17
CA HIS A 774 -19.87 12.01 -19.99
C HIS A 774 -20.27 12.21 -18.52
N TRP A 775 -19.58 11.55 -17.59
CA TRP A 775 -19.81 11.70 -16.16
C TRP A 775 -19.53 13.13 -15.68
N LEU A 776 -18.37 13.69 -16.02
CA LEU A 776 -18.02 15.07 -15.67
C LEU A 776 -18.98 16.08 -16.31
N LEU A 777 -19.38 15.87 -17.57
CA LEU A 777 -20.37 16.72 -18.21
C LEU A 777 -21.70 16.69 -17.45
N ALA A 778 -22.17 15.53 -17.01
CA ALA A 778 -23.41 15.40 -16.25
C ALA A 778 -23.37 16.13 -14.89
N GLN A 779 -22.19 16.21 -14.26
CA GLN A 779 -21.99 16.96 -13.03
C GLN A 779 -22.05 18.49 -13.25
N TYR A 780 -21.36 18.98 -14.27
CA TYR A 780 -21.04 20.41 -14.39
C TYR A 780 -21.82 21.19 -15.45
N LYS A 781 -22.62 20.52 -16.31
CA LYS A 781 -23.33 21.21 -17.39
C LYS A 781 -24.43 22.18 -16.95
N THR A 782 -24.89 22.11 -15.71
CA THR A 782 -25.94 23.00 -15.18
C THR A 782 -25.45 23.77 -13.96
N PRO A 783 -25.71 25.09 -13.87
CA PRO A 783 -25.45 25.83 -12.64
C PRO A 783 -26.34 25.33 -11.49
N ARG A 784 -25.78 25.26 -10.28
CA ARG A 784 -26.47 24.79 -9.06
C ARG A 784 -26.19 25.76 -7.90
N HIS A 785 -27.10 25.81 -6.93
CA HIS A 785 -26.83 26.44 -5.63
C HIS A 785 -25.74 25.65 -4.89
N ARG A 786 -24.80 26.36 -4.29
CA ARG A 786 -23.63 25.80 -3.61
C ARG A 786 -23.44 26.51 -2.28
N PHE A 787 -23.17 25.74 -1.24
CA PHE A 787 -22.59 26.25 0.00
C PHE A 787 -21.10 25.98 -0.09
N GLU A 788 -20.26 27.00 0.05
CA GLU A 788 -18.79 26.80 -0.01
C GLU A 788 -18.26 26.29 1.32
N ALA A 789 -18.72 26.89 2.42
CA ALA A 789 -18.35 26.49 3.77
C ALA A 789 -19.54 26.57 4.73
N VAL A 790 -19.57 25.65 5.70
CA VAL A 790 -20.55 25.63 6.79
C VAL A 790 -19.83 25.35 8.11
N THR A 791 -20.21 26.09 9.14
CA THR A 791 -19.56 26.02 10.46
C THR A 791 -20.55 25.61 11.54
N VAL A 792 -20.22 24.59 12.32
CA VAL A 792 -21.05 24.08 13.43
C VAL A 792 -20.28 24.16 14.75
N ASP A 793 -20.90 24.72 15.79
CA ASP A 793 -20.33 24.84 17.14
C ASP A 793 -21.13 23.97 18.13
N ALA A 794 -20.53 22.89 18.63
CA ALA A 794 -21.19 21.97 19.56
C ALA A 794 -21.42 22.59 20.94
N LYS A 795 -20.70 23.66 21.29
CA LYS A 795 -20.93 24.38 22.56
C LYS A 795 -22.31 25.04 22.59
N ALA A 796 -22.75 25.59 21.45
CA ALA A 796 -24.05 26.25 21.35
C ALA A 796 -25.21 25.24 21.28
N PHE A 797 -24.95 24.05 20.74
CA PHE A 797 -25.93 22.99 20.56
C PHE A 797 -25.30 21.61 20.85
N PRO A 798 -25.34 21.11 22.10
CA PRO A 798 -24.66 19.87 22.49
C PRO A 798 -25.11 18.62 21.71
N ALA A 799 -26.31 18.60 21.14
CA ALA A 799 -26.73 17.50 20.26
C ALA A 799 -25.90 17.42 18.95
N ALA A 800 -25.09 18.44 18.62
CA ALA A 800 -24.15 18.40 17.51
C ALA A 800 -22.85 17.63 17.80
N TRP A 801 -22.58 17.18 19.03
CA TRP A 801 -21.33 16.47 19.36
C TRP A 801 -21.01 15.29 18.42
N PRO A 802 -21.96 14.40 18.07
CA PRO A 802 -21.69 13.33 17.11
C PRO A 802 -21.21 13.83 15.75
N LEU A 803 -21.79 14.94 15.25
CA LEU A 803 -21.36 15.56 14.00
C LEU A 803 -19.99 16.23 14.15
N VAL A 804 -19.81 17.07 15.18
CA VAL A 804 -18.57 17.80 15.38
C VAL A 804 -17.40 16.87 15.61
N LEU A 805 -17.59 15.69 16.20
CA LEU A 805 -16.51 14.73 16.44
C LEU A 805 -16.35 13.71 15.31
N GLY A 806 -17.42 13.34 14.60
CA GLY A 806 -17.44 12.19 13.70
C GLY A 806 -17.71 12.48 12.22
N VAL A 807 -17.95 13.74 11.83
CA VAL A 807 -18.05 14.11 10.41
C VAL A 807 -16.72 13.91 9.70
N GLU A 808 -16.76 13.31 8.51
CA GLU A 808 -15.55 13.15 7.72
C GLU A 808 -15.61 13.53 6.24
N VAL A 809 -14.43 13.70 5.65
CA VAL A 809 -14.26 13.88 4.20
C VAL A 809 -14.99 12.77 3.43
N GLY A 810 -15.68 13.20 2.39
CA GLY A 810 -16.51 12.37 1.54
C GLY A 810 -17.93 12.13 2.04
N ASP A 811 -18.26 12.47 3.30
CA ASP A 811 -19.62 12.34 3.82
C ASP A 811 -20.62 13.17 3.03
N LEU A 812 -21.85 12.65 2.91
CA LEU A 812 -22.96 13.35 2.28
C LEU A 812 -23.81 14.04 3.36
N VAL A 813 -24.00 15.35 3.22
CA VAL A 813 -24.79 16.18 4.13
C VAL A 813 -25.83 16.99 3.37
N ASP A 814 -27.00 17.19 3.96
CA ASP A 814 -27.98 18.14 3.43
C ASP A 814 -27.85 19.46 4.17
N VAL A 815 -27.70 20.56 3.42
CA VAL A 815 -27.70 21.92 3.98
C VAL A 815 -29.03 22.58 3.65
N VAL A 816 -29.77 22.99 4.68
CA VAL A 816 -31.08 23.61 4.58
C VAL A 816 -31.02 25.01 5.18
N ARG A 817 -31.38 26.02 4.37
CA ARG A 817 -31.54 27.40 4.83
C ARG A 817 -32.98 27.85 4.62
N ARG A 818 -33.58 28.47 5.64
CA ARG A 818 -34.97 28.96 5.61
C ARG A 818 -35.03 30.47 5.83
N PRO A 819 -34.87 31.30 4.78
CA PRO A 819 -35.03 32.74 4.90
C PRO A 819 -36.47 33.09 5.28
N VAL A 820 -36.64 34.11 6.12
CA VAL A 820 -37.98 34.56 6.54
C VAL A 820 -38.77 35.05 5.32
N GLY A 821 -39.95 34.48 5.10
CA GLY A 821 -40.85 34.84 3.99
C GLY A 821 -40.47 34.26 2.63
N GLN A 822 -39.50 33.34 2.55
CA GLN A 822 -39.11 32.65 1.32
C GLN A 822 -39.16 31.12 1.47
N ALA A 823 -39.13 30.42 0.34
CA ALA A 823 -39.03 28.97 0.34
C ALA A 823 -37.67 28.51 0.88
N ALA A 824 -37.66 27.33 1.53
CA ALA A 824 -36.42 26.72 2.00
C ALA A 824 -35.51 26.36 0.82
N VAL A 825 -34.23 26.67 0.94
CA VAL A 825 -33.19 26.20 0.03
C VAL A 825 -32.53 24.98 0.65
N ARG A 826 -32.70 23.81 0.01
CA ARG A 826 -32.07 22.55 0.41
C ARG A 826 -31.09 22.12 -0.67
N VAL A 827 -29.85 21.87 -0.27
CA VAL A 827 -28.77 21.44 -1.16
C VAL A 827 -28.06 20.24 -0.56
N ALA A 828 -28.06 19.12 -1.29
CA ALA A 828 -27.21 17.98 -0.98
C ALA A 828 -25.75 18.32 -1.31
N CYS A 829 -24.88 18.17 -0.32
CA CYS A 829 -23.48 18.54 -0.40
C CYS A 829 -22.58 17.37 0.01
N ARG A 830 -21.45 17.22 -0.66
CA ARG A 830 -20.36 16.34 -0.22
C ARG A 830 -19.36 17.15 0.59
N VAL A 831 -18.91 16.61 1.71
CA VAL A 831 -17.81 17.18 2.51
C VAL A 831 -16.50 16.95 1.77
N MET A 832 -15.82 18.03 1.39
CA MET A 832 -14.52 17.98 0.70
C MET A 832 -13.36 18.15 1.67
N SER A 833 -13.53 18.99 2.69
CA SER A 833 -12.55 19.19 3.75
C SER A 833 -13.24 19.39 5.09
N VAL A 834 -12.60 18.88 6.14
CA VAL A 834 -13.01 19.07 7.53
C VAL A 834 -11.91 19.85 8.24
N ARG A 835 -12.29 20.89 8.98
CA ARG A 835 -11.40 21.66 9.84
C ARG A 835 -11.93 21.71 11.26
N HIS A 836 -11.16 21.21 12.22
CA HIS A 836 -11.46 21.26 13.64
C HIS A 836 -10.72 22.39 14.35
N ASP A 837 -11.43 23.09 15.22
CA ASP A 837 -10.88 24.05 16.16
C ASP A 837 -11.36 23.69 17.57
N ILE A 838 -10.45 23.19 18.41
CA ILE A 838 -10.72 22.64 19.73
C ILE A 838 -9.91 23.38 20.78
N GLN A 839 -10.60 23.83 21.82
CA GLN A 839 -9.98 24.45 23.00
C GLN A 839 -10.39 23.68 24.23
N ASN A 840 -9.39 23.23 24.99
CA ASN A 840 -9.58 22.55 26.25
C ASN A 840 -9.16 23.48 27.41
N GLY A 841 -10.14 24.05 28.09
CA GLY A 841 -9.95 24.75 29.36
C GLY A 841 -10.23 23.82 30.53
N ARG A 842 -9.74 24.14 31.74
CA ARG A 842 -10.07 23.41 32.98
C ARG A 842 -11.59 23.23 33.13
N GLY A 843 -12.12 22.07 32.72
CA GLY A 843 -13.54 21.70 32.75
C GLY A 843 -14.42 22.32 31.65
N ARG A 844 -13.88 22.82 30.54
CA ARG A 844 -14.66 23.37 29.40
C ARG A 844 -14.00 23.00 28.06
N THR A 845 -14.68 22.20 27.25
CA THR A 845 -14.19 21.84 25.90
C THR A 845 -14.99 22.59 24.83
N ARG A 846 -14.43 23.63 24.21
CA ARG A 846 -15.08 24.23 23.03
C ARG A 846 -14.59 23.50 21.79
N ALA A 847 -15.51 23.00 20.97
CA ALA A 847 -15.18 22.41 19.68
C ALA A 847 -16.10 22.97 18.60
N GLN A 848 -15.47 23.36 17.49
CA GLN A 848 -16.15 23.81 16.29
C GLN A 848 -15.58 23.02 15.11
N VAL A 849 -16.44 22.73 14.15
CA VAL A 849 -16.04 22.14 12.87
C VAL A 849 -16.47 23.06 11.73
N THR A 850 -15.56 23.29 10.79
CA THR A 850 -15.82 23.98 9.54
C THR A 850 -15.72 22.96 8.42
N LEU A 851 -16.78 22.84 7.62
CA LEU A 851 -16.88 21.93 6.49
C LEU A 851 -16.74 22.73 5.21
N THR A 852 -15.79 22.37 4.35
CA THR A 852 -15.78 22.84 2.96
C THR A 852 -16.60 21.87 2.14
N LEU A 853 -17.53 22.38 1.34
CA LEU A 853 -18.58 21.59 0.70
C LEU A 853 -18.53 21.72 -0.83
N ALA A 854 -18.80 20.61 -1.51
CA ALA A 854 -19.10 20.59 -2.95
C ALA A 854 -20.55 20.15 -3.18
N ALA A 855 -21.13 20.53 -4.31
CA ALA A 855 -22.44 20.02 -4.68
C ALA A 855 -22.37 18.49 -4.82
N ALA A 856 -23.35 17.78 -4.28
CA ALA A 856 -23.40 16.34 -4.45
C ALA A 856 -23.48 15.97 -5.95
N PRO A 857 -22.83 14.86 -6.38
CA PRO A 857 -22.98 14.35 -7.73
C PRO A 857 -24.46 14.10 -8.07
N PRO A 858 -24.84 14.14 -9.37
CA PRO A 858 -26.15 13.69 -9.80
C PRO A 858 -26.45 12.29 -9.24
N PRO A 859 -27.71 11.99 -8.88
CA PRO A 859 -28.06 10.67 -8.42
C PRO A 859 -27.79 9.66 -9.54
N VAL A 860 -26.99 8.65 -9.19
CA VAL A 860 -26.59 7.57 -10.09
C VAL A 860 -27.68 6.51 -10.11
N LEU A 861 -27.97 5.98 -11.30
CA LEU A 861 -28.89 4.87 -11.46
C LEU A 861 -28.34 3.62 -10.78
N LEU A 862 -29.09 3.08 -9.81
CA LEU A 862 -28.70 1.88 -9.08
C LEU A 862 -29.72 0.77 -9.33
N LEU A 863 -29.30 -0.28 -10.04
CA LEU A 863 -30.12 -1.45 -10.30
C LEU A 863 -30.59 -2.07 -8.97
N GLY A 864 -31.89 -2.38 -8.89
CA GLY A 864 -32.52 -2.92 -7.68
C GLY A 864 -32.91 -1.88 -6.61
N SER A 865 -32.57 -0.59 -6.76
CA SER A 865 -33.03 0.45 -5.84
C SER A 865 -34.42 0.97 -6.22
N ALA A 866 -35.37 0.99 -5.27
CA ALA A 866 -36.70 1.57 -5.49
C ALA A 866 -36.68 3.10 -5.74
N THR A 867 -35.62 3.77 -5.27
CA THR A 867 -35.45 5.23 -5.35
C THR A 867 -34.45 5.62 -6.45
N LYS A 868 -33.29 4.96 -6.50
CA LYS A 868 -32.23 5.24 -7.47
C LYS A 868 -32.31 4.38 -8.74
N GLY A 869 -33.20 3.38 -8.83
CA GLY A 869 -33.32 2.47 -9.98
C GLY A 869 -34.30 2.94 -11.07
N ARG A 870 -34.78 4.18 -11.01
CA ARG A 870 -35.73 4.73 -11.99
C ARG A 870 -34.99 5.33 -13.18
N LEU A 871 -35.22 4.78 -14.37
CA LEU A 871 -34.74 5.32 -15.66
C LEU A 871 -35.41 6.68 -15.93
N GLY A 872 -34.62 7.66 -16.37
CA GLY A 872 -35.08 9.02 -16.70
C GLY A 872 -34.83 10.07 -15.61
N ASP A 873 -34.88 9.67 -14.33
CA ASP A 873 -34.62 10.57 -13.20
C ASP A 873 -33.15 10.58 -12.75
N ASN A 874 -32.40 9.54 -13.11
CA ASN A 874 -31.04 9.29 -12.65
C ASN A 874 -30.06 9.18 -13.81
N THR A 875 -28.80 9.57 -13.56
CA THR A 875 -27.72 9.48 -14.56
C THR A 875 -27.12 8.08 -14.54
N ILE A 876 -26.77 7.51 -15.70
CA ILE A 876 -25.97 6.29 -15.75
C ILE A 876 -24.60 6.64 -15.15
N GLY A 877 -24.23 5.95 -14.07
CA GLY A 877 -22.95 6.18 -13.40
C GLY A 877 -21.78 5.70 -14.24
N TRP A 878 -20.64 6.33 -14.02
CA TRP A 878 -19.33 5.82 -14.42
C TRP A 878 -18.74 5.07 -13.23
#